data_AF-A0A0M3QG67-F1
#
_entry.id   AF-A0A0M3QG67-F1
#
_cell.length_a   1.000
_cell.length_b   1.000
_cell.length_c   1.000
_cell.angle_alpha   90.00
_cell.angle_beta   90.00
_cell.angle_gamma   90.00
#
_symmetry.space_group_name_H-M   'P 1'
#
loop_
_entity.id
_entity.type
_entity.pdbx_description
1 polymer ?
#
loop_
_entity_poly.entity_id
_entity_poly.type
_entity_poly.pdbx_seq_one_letter_code
_entity_poly.pdbx_strand_id
1 'polypeptide(L)'
;MNQETLLLLCRQFAHWAEAAIHQGRLPFRKVEVLPEILTPGGPLSPPLVFWINRDSFMAGGFILFPPKEADQGLDAGIHCAHALGLRHFVAWAPRELVIWEIRQQAVVRFKTIPLSASGTESAEGFQETLHGVLEELKILSVVGAVPPDQLSSHYLANLSLATLQASAPFLAEACQIRRSEQHRTPPLSAGALADSKGTLTLCRLIALVLLDRLPATVQPEGLERAMHFALDTLPEDLRAALGAAEDEIALPAESAVRFHHLFRRLSQLRLDAIPERGAEALQLLLAHQGSLLGGARPPETDDSVAAPVLTINSTLPFRRRESLIEVAPAAILAYTALLRFLADLPPALALAGDIFSLGAVDHPARIYGTLGTSRIPSSGERRILTAHLRRSWPSRRFLLPPGTPLWGYEFLYLLGLAAEGGRIDLHTPDWLCADFRTPLLDVLGAQFTLAILARRPEGGLRIRLSKTPPGEALTILTGPTETRTIPSHALQGSHPAIYPLTLDLPTEILSLINEGDLAIPSAATWPTPWEREVFLFSRSSLGRLLWQIVSGGQPLPRRALLRENALQQGLPLPATETLKNLRLLPWSDGDPLPSTAVLDAELALWLGTDPLLRPPLPQAGKSVPLPPPAAGSANSPDLAEELIRDIFVDGLPRFPEQYLYDHYRPKLQEFAIAGPLVIGDEFFERLTLYDPQGTAVEVEGRETARALVLASCDGRTHIALPCDRQLTEEILERYLTDLRNLHRALVQQAHRRIAEPRAANAMAERVWASLPIPAWDLVAP
;
A
#
# COMPACT_ATOMS: atom_id res chain seq x y z
N MET A 1 -22.81 -26.32 -1.33
CA MET A 1 -22.69 -25.65 -2.65
C MET A 1 -21.25 -25.18 -2.79
N ASN A 2 -20.59 -25.41 -3.94
CA ASN A 2 -19.23 -24.89 -4.17
C ASN A 2 -19.28 -23.36 -4.39
N GLN A 3 -18.18 -22.65 -4.12
CA GLN A 3 -18.10 -21.18 -4.16
C GLN A 3 -18.37 -20.60 -5.56
N GLU A 4 -17.94 -21.29 -6.62
CA GLU A 4 -18.26 -20.90 -8.01
C GLU A 4 -19.75 -21.00 -8.33
N THR A 5 -20.40 -22.07 -7.88
CA THR A 5 -21.85 -22.27 -8.07
C THR A 5 -22.66 -21.21 -7.33
N LEU A 6 -22.24 -20.86 -6.10
CA LEU A 6 -22.85 -19.76 -5.34
C LEU A 6 -22.71 -18.43 -6.09
N LEU A 7 -21.52 -18.12 -6.62
CA LEU A 7 -21.28 -16.87 -7.34
C LEU A 7 -22.16 -16.75 -8.60
N LEU A 8 -22.30 -17.84 -9.38
CA LEU A 8 -23.17 -17.88 -10.55
C LEU A 8 -24.64 -17.67 -10.17
N LEU A 9 -25.10 -18.35 -9.11
CA LEU A 9 -26.45 -18.18 -8.58
C LEU A 9 -26.70 -16.72 -8.15
N CYS A 10 -25.79 -16.12 -7.39
CA CYS A 10 -25.91 -14.73 -6.97
C CYS A 10 -25.98 -13.76 -8.15
N ARG A 11 -25.17 -13.96 -9.20
CA ARG A 11 -25.21 -13.13 -10.40
C ARG A 11 -26.55 -13.25 -11.13
N GLN A 12 -27.09 -14.46 -11.22
CA GLN A 12 -28.41 -14.68 -11.85
C GLN A 12 -29.52 -13.99 -11.07
N PHE A 13 -29.52 -14.12 -9.74
CA PHE A 13 -30.50 -13.47 -8.88
C PHE A 13 -30.37 -11.94 -8.90
N ALA A 14 -29.15 -11.42 -8.91
CA ALA A 14 -28.90 -9.99 -9.04
C ALA A 14 -29.47 -9.46 -10.37
N HIS A 15 -29.23 -10.16 -11.48
CA HIS A 15 -29.77 -9.79 -12.78
C HIS A 15 -31.31 -9.72 -12.79
N TRP A 16 -31.99 -10.73 -12.21
CA TRP A 16 -33.45 -10.70 -12.08
C TRP A 16 -33.95 -9.58 -11.16
N ALA A 17 -33.25 -9.33 -10.06
CA ALA A 17 -33.59 -8.23 -9.15
C ALA A 17 -33.40 -6.85 -9.80
N GLU A 18 -32.33 -6.65 -10.58
CA GLU A 18 -32.11 -5.42 -11.36
C GLU A 18 -33.24 -5.17 -12.34
N ALA A 19 -33.68 -6.21 -13.07
CA ALA A 19 -34.82 -6.11 -13.97
C ALA A 19 -36.10 -5.69 -13.24
N ALA A 20 -36.34 -6.21 -12.03
CA ALA A 20 -37.49 -5.80 -11.21
C ALA A 20 -37.35 -4.36 -10.66
N ILE A 21 -36.15 -3.96 -10.26
CA ILE A 21 -35.85 -2.59 -9.78
C ILE A 21 -36.09 -1.57 -10.90
N HIS A 22 -35.66 -1.86 -12.14
CA HIS A 22 -35.86 -0.98 -13.29
C HIS A 22 -37.33 -0.71 -13.64
N GLN A 23 -38.26 -1.57 -13.22
CA GLN A 23 -39.70 -1.33 -13.39
C GLN A 23 -40.25 -0.26 -12.43
N GLY A 24 -39.45 0.21 -11.45
CA GLY A 24 -39.76 1.36 -10.60
C GLY A 24 -40.79 1.12 -9.49
N ARG A 25 -41.21 -0.13 -9.24
CA ARG A 25 -42.24 -0.48 -8.23
C ARG A 25 -41.68 -0.79 -6.84
N LEU A 26 -40.35 -0.95 -6.74
CA LEU A 26 -39.62 -1.29 -5.54
C LEU A 26 -38.83 -0.08 -5.01
N PRO A 27 -38.60 0.03 -3.69
CA PRO A 27 -37.83 1.14 -3.10
C PRO A 27 -36.31 1.00 -3.31
N PHE A 28 -35.85 -0.16 -3.78
CA PHE A 28 -34.44 -0.43 -4.01
C PHE A 28 -33.97 0.23 -5.31
N ARG A 29 -32.76 0.78 -5.30
CA ARG A 29 -32.10 1.39 -6.46
C ARG A 29 -30.97 0.53 -7.02
N LYS A 30 -30.42 -0.37 -6.21
CA LYS A 30 -29.29 -1.21 -6.58
C LYS A 30 -29.32 -2.52 -5.80
N VAL A 31 -28.88 -3.60 -6.42
CA VAL A 31 -28.47 -4.84 -5.76
C VAL A 31 -26.96 -4.98 -5.86
N GLU A 32 -26.32 -5.45 -4.81
CA GLU A 32 -24.86 -5.69 -4.78
C GLU A 32 -24.61 -7.15 -4.40
N VAL A 33 -23.71 -7.79 -5.13
CA VAL A 33 -23.36 -9.19 -4.95
C VAL A 33 -22.11 -9.31 -4.09
N LEU A 34 -22.22 -10.07 -3.00
CA LEU A 34 -21.10 -10.37 -2.08
C LEU A 34 -20.32 -9.12 -1.61
N PRO A 35 -20.97 -7.98 -1.25
CA PRO A 35 -20.23 -6.85 -0.70
C PRO A 35 -19.56 -7.27 0.60
N GLU A 36 -18.28 -6.94 0.78
CA GLU A 36 -17.60 -7.11 2.06
C GLU A 36 -18.14 -6.08 3.06
N ILE A 37 -18.62 -6.56 4.20
CA ILE A 37 -19.09 -5.73 5.31
C ILE A 37 -18.40 -6.13 6.61
N LEU A 38 -17.98 -5.14 7.38
CA LEU A 38 -17.44 -5.33 8.72
C LEU A 38 -18.58 -5.68 9.68
N THR A 39 -18.51 -6.85 10.32
CA THR A 39 -19.52 -7.31 11.28
C THR A 39 -18.90 -7.70 12.62
N PRO A 40 -19.70 -7.85 13.69
CA PRO A 40 -19.19 -8.30 14.99
C PRO A 40 -18.50 -9.68 14.95
N GLY A 41 -18.89 -10.54 14.01
CA GLY A 41 -18.26 -11.85 13.77
C GLY A 41 -17.05 -11.81 12.85
N GLY A 42 -16.55 -10.63 12.47
CA GLY A 42 -15.52 -10.42 11.46
C GLY A 42 -16.10 -9.98 10.11
N PRO A 43 -15.25 -9.75 9.09
CA PRO A 43 -15.71 -9.41 7.74
C PRO A 43 -16.56 -10.53 7.16
N LEU A 44 -17.75 -10.20 6.64
CA LEU A 44 -18.66 -11.12 5.97
C LEU A 44 -19.03 -10.57 4.60
N SER A 45 -19.37 -11.47 3.67
CA SER A 45 -19.87 -11.12 2.34
C SER A 45 -21.26 -11.69 2.13
N PRO A 46 -22.34 -11.02 2.58
CA PRO A 46 -23.70 -11.47 2.31
C PRO A 46 -23.92 -11.61 0.79
N PRO A 47 -24.50 -12.74 0.32
CA PRO A 47 -24.68 -13.01 -1.11
C PRO A 47 -25.32 -11.88 -1.92
N LEU A 48 -26.39 -11.29 -1.41
CA LEU A 48 -27.13 -10.20 -2.07
C LEU A 48 -27.54 -9.16 -1.05
N VAL A 49 -27.22 -7.89 -1.30
CA VAL A 49 -27.71 -6.75 -0.52
C VAL A 49 -28.50 -5.81 -1.43
N PHE A 50 -29.70 -5.43 -0.99
CA PHE A 50 -30.58 -4.51 -1.70
C PHE A 50 -30.50 -3.13 -1.06
N TRP A 51 -30.11 -2.14 -1.86
CA TRP A 51 -29.86 -0.77 -1.41
C TRP A 51 -31.02 0.14 -1.78
N ILE A 52 -31.58 0.85 -0.80
CA ILE A 52 -32.45 2.01 -1.04
C ILE A 52 -31.59 3.18 -1.53
N ASN A 53 -30.47 3.41 -0.86
CA ASN A 53 -29.46 4.39 -1.26
C ASN A 53 -28.08 3.89 -0.85
N ARG A 54 -27.27 3.50 -1.84
CA ARG A 54 -25.92 2.95 -1.61
C ARG A 54 -24.95 4.01 -1.07
N ASP A 55 -25.05 5.25 -1.53
CA ASP A 55 -24.15 6.33 -1.11
C ASP A 55 -24.40 6.77 0.34
N SER A 56 -25.64 6.62 0.82
CA SER A 56 -26.00 6.84 2.23
C SER A 56 -25.95 5.58 3.09
N PHE A 57 -25.44 4.47 2.55
CA PHE A 57 -25.39 3.15 3.18
C PHE A 57 -26.75 2.72 3.77
N MET A 58 -27.83 2.98 3.05
CA MET A 58 -29.19 2.60 3.42
C MET A 58 -29.57 1.31 2.69
N ALA A 59 -29.35 0.18 3.36
CA ALA A 59 -29.87 -1.11 2.92
C ALA A 59 -31.37 -1.20 3.22
N GLY A 60 -32.11 -1.94 2.40
CA GLY A 60 -33.50 -2.30 2.65
C GLY A 60 -33.73 -3.79 2.89
N GLY A 61 -32.72 -4.63 2.64
CA GLY A 61 -32.74 -6.06 2.91
C GLY A 61 -31.53 -6.78 2.34
N PHE A 62 -31.32 -8.04 2.72
CA PHE A 62 -30.30 -8.91 2.15
C PHE A 62 -30.73 -10.37 2.22
N ILE A 63 -30.14 -11.21 1.37
CA ILE A 63 -30.43 -12.65 1.28
C ILE A 63 -29.15 -13.44 1.57
N LEU A 64 -29.29 -14.47 2.43
CA LEU A 64 -28.31 -15.51 2.67
C LEU A 64 -28.75 -16.83 2.02
N PHE A 65 -27.80 -17.64 1.56
CA PHE A 65 -28.05 -18.96 0.98
C PHE A 65 -27.40 -20.07 1.83
N PRO A 66 -28.00 -20.45 2.98
CA PRO A 66 -27.47 -21.52 3.81
C PRO A 66 -27.53 -22.88 3.08
N PRO A 67 -26.60 -23.81 3.36
CA PRO A 67 -26.44 -25.01 2.53
C PRO A 67 -27.52 -26.08 2.75
N LYS A 68 -28.25 -26.06 3.88
CA LYS A 68 -29.26 -27.08 4.22
C LYS A 68 -30.54 -26.49 4.80
N GLU A 69 -30.44 -25.82 5.94
CA GLU A 69 -31.59 -25.31 6.72
C GLU A 69 -31.45 -23.81 6.92
N ALA A 70 -32.57 -23.09 7.03
CA ALA A 70 -32.55 -21.63 7.19
C ALA A 70 -31.81 -21.20 8.47
N ASP A 71 -31.89 -22.01 9.52
CA ASP A 71 -31.31 -21.72 10.84
C ASP A 71 -29.77 -21.69 10.82
N GLN A 72 -29.14 -22.37 9.86
CA GLN A 72 -27.67 -22.39 9.74
C GLN A 72 -27.09 -21.03 9.34
N GLY A 73 -27.93 -20.12 8.82
CA GLY A 73 -27.55 -18.76 8.47
C GLY A 73 -27.78 -17.73 9.59
N LEU A 74 -28.26 -18.15 10.78
CA LEU A 74 -28.69 -17.21 11.83
C LEU A 74 -27.56 -16.28 12.31
N ASP A 75 -26.40 -16.81 12.68
CA ASP A 75 -25.29 -16.00 13.21
C ASP A 75 -24.81 -14.96 12.19
N ALA A 76 -24.60 -15.40 10.94
CA ALA A 76 -24.24 -14.50 9.84
C ALA A 76 -25.34 -13.47 9.57
N GLY A 77 -26.61 -13.88 9.63
CA GLY A 77 -27.76 -12.99 9.47
C GLY A 77 -27.84 -11.91 10.54
N ILE A 78 -27.65 -12.26 11.80
CA ILE A 78 -27.64 -11.32 12.92
C ILE A 78 -26.52 -10.30 12.74
N HIS A 79 -25.30 -10.77 12.48
CA HIS A 79 -24.13 -9.93 12.31
C HIS A 79 -24.27 -8.97 11.11
N CYS A 80 -24.74 -9.46 9.96
CA CYS A 80 -24.98 -8.65 8.78
C CYS A 80 -26.10 -7.63 8.99
N ALA A 81 -27.21 -8.02 9.62
CA ALA A 81 -28.33 -7.11 9.90
C ALA A 81 -27.91 -5.98 10.84
N HIS A 82 -27.14 -6.29 11.89
CA HIS A 82 -26.56 -5.31 12.79
C HIS A 82 -25.62 -4.32 12.08
N ALA A 83 -24.79 -4.81 11.15
CA ALA A 83 -23.88 -3.98 10.35
C ALA A 83 -24.59 -3.15 9.27
N LEU A 84 -25.74 -3.60 8.75
CA LEU A 84 -26.52 -2.92 7.72
C LEU A 84 -27.64 -2.03 8.27
N GLY A 85 -27.86 -2.01 9.59
CA GLY A 85 -28.90 -1.20 10.23
C GLY A 85 -30.32 -1.73 10.01
N LEU A 86 -30.47 -3.06 9.94
CA LEU A 86 -31.72 -3.75 9.65
C LEU A 86 -32.19 -4.61 10.83
N ARG A 87 -33.51 -4.74 10.98
CA ARG A 87 -34.13 -5.70 11.90
C ARG A 87 -34.53 -7.02 11.26
N HIS A 88 -34.44 -7.12 9.93
CA HIS A 88 -34.88 -8.30 9.20
C HIS A 88 -33.82 -8.76 8.21
N PHE A 89 -33.80 -10.06 7.95
CA PHE A 89 -33.00 -10.66 6.89
C PHE A 89 -33.67 -11.92 6.34
N VAL A 90 -33.24 -12.33 5.14
CA VAL A 90 -33.81 -13.49 4.45
C VAL A 90 -32.79 -14.61 4.41
N ALA A 91 -33.21 -15.82 4.78
CA ALA A 91 -32.46 -17.05 4.59
C ALA A 91 -33.19 -17.92 3.55
N TRP A 92 -32.56 -18.11 2.40
CA TRP A 92 -33.05 -18.94 1.31
C TRP A 92 -32.32 -20.28 1.31
N ALA A 93 -32.88 -21.26 2.01
CA ALA A 93 -32.38 -22.62 2.04
C ALA A 93 -32.97 -23.46 0.89
N PRO A 94 -32.42 -24.64 0.57
CA PRO A 94 -32.94 -25.49 -0.51
C PRO A 94 -34.40 -25.93 -0.36
N ARG A 95 -34.93 -25.99 0.87
CA ARG A 95 -36.28 -26.51 1.17
C ARG A 95 -37.23 -25.48 1.74
N GLU A 96 -36.72 -24.34 2.17
CA GLU A 96 -37.51 -23.31 2.83
C GLU A 96 -36.90 -21.94 2.59
N LEU A 97 -37.76 -20.92 2.56
CA LEU A 97 -37.35 -19.53 2.57
C LEU A 97 -37.96 -18.86 3.79
N VAL A 98 -37.10 -18.33 4.66
CA VAL A 98 -37.52 -17.74 5.93
C VAL A 98 -37.05 -16.29 6.00
N ILE A 99 -37.96 -15.41 6.37
CA ILE A 99 -37.67 -14.05 6.81
C ILE A 99 -37.56 -14.08 8.33
N TRP A 100 -36.42 -13.64 8.84
CA TRP A 100 -36.12 -13.54 10.25
C TRP A 100 -36.31 -12.11 10.74
N GLU A 101 -36.76 -11.96 11.97
CA GLU A 101 -36.84 -10.68 12.70
C GLU A 101 -35.95 -10.74 13.94
N ILE A 102 -35.11 -9.71 14.09
CA ILE A 102 -34.23 -9.51 15.25
C ILE A 102 -34.95 -8.58 16.22
N ARG A 103 -35.29 -9.13 17.38
CA ARG A 103 -35.84 -8.40 18.53
C ARG A 103 -34.77 -8.28 19.62
N GLN A 104 -34.97 -7.39 20.58
CA GLN A 104 -33.97 -7.04 21.61
C GLN A 104 -33.32 -8.23 22.34
N GLN A 105 -34.00 -9.37 22.48
CA GLN A 105 -33.49 -10.54 23.20
C GLN A 105 -33.59 -11.86 22.43
N ALA A 106 -34.09 -11.85 21.19
CA ALA A 106 -34.30 -13.08 20.43
C ALA A 106 -34.39 -12.82 18.93
N VAL A 107 -34.04 -13.83 18.15
CA VAL A 107 -34.32 -13.90 16.72
C VAL A 107 -35.51 -14.83 16.51
N VAL A 108 -36.53 -14.36 15.80
CA VAL A 108 -37.77 -15.10 15.59
C VAL A 108 -38.05 -15.28 14.10
N ARG A 109 -38.64 -16.42 13.73
CA ARG A 109 -39.16 -16.63 12.37
C ARG A 109 -40.36 -15.72 12.18
N PHE A 110 -40.19 -14.67 11.38
CA PHE A 110 -41.24 -13.70 11.10
C PHE A 110 -42.22 -14.24 10.06
N LYS A 111 -41.69 -14.82 8.98
CA LYS A 111 -42.49 -15.37 7.88
C LYS A 111 -41.74 -16.48 7.16
N THR A 112 -42.44 -17.55 6.79
CA THR A 112 -41.93 -18.58 5.87
C THR A 112 -42.66 -18.43 4.55
N ILE A 113 -41.90 -18.26 3.47
CA ILE A 113 -42.45 -18.21 2.11
C ILE A 113 -42.36 -19.64 1.54
N PRO A 114 -43.48 -20.25 1.11
CA PRO A 114 -43.44 -21.57 0.51
C PRO A 114 -42.69 -21.50 -0.82
N LEU A 115 -41.70 -22.39 -1.00
CA LEU A 115 -41.14 -22.64 -2.32
C LEU A 115 -42.21 -23.38 -3.13
N SER A 116 -42.45 -22.96 -4.38
CA SER A 116 -43.49 -23.53 -5.24
C SER A 116 -43.41 -25.07 -5.26
N ALA A 117 -44.47 -25.74 -4.78
CA ALA A 117 -44.54 -27.19 -4.62
C ALA A 117 -44.59 -27.97 -5.95
N SER A 118 -44.76 -27.28 -7.07
CA SER A 118 -44.66 -27.84 -8.41
C SER A 118 -43.18 -28.01 -8.76
N GLY A 119 -42.73 -29.26 -8.91
CA GLY A 119 -41.36 -29.66 -9.22
C GLY A 119 -40.80 -29.19 -10.57
N THR A 120 -40.87 -27.91 -10.86
CA THR A 120 -40.06 -27.25 -11.87
C THR A 120 -38.94 -26.53 -11.13
N GLU A 121 -37.77 -27.15 -11.11
CA GLU A 121 -36.46 -26.49 -10.96
C GLU A 121 -36.22 -25.54 -12.17
N SER A 122 -37.22 -24.72 -12.54
CA SER A 122 -37.17 -23.80 -13.66
C SER A 122 -36.72 -22.44 -13.18
N ALA A 123 -35.97 -21.74 -14.03
CA ALA A 123 -35.52 -20.37 -13.79
C ALA A 123 -36.68 -19.42 -13.46
N GLU A 124 -37.84 -19.59 -14.10
CA GLU A 124 -39.05 -18.79 -13.88
C GLU A 124 -39.57 -18.92 -12.43
N GLY A 125 -39.61 -20.13 -11.86
CA GLY A 125 -40.06 -20.33 -10.49
C GLY A 125 -39.16 -19.65 -9.45
N PHE A 126 -37.84 -19.67 -9.68
CA PHE A 126 -36.90 -18.93 -8.84
C PHE A 126 -37.08 -17.41 -8.97
N GLN A 127 -37.32 -16.92 -10.19
CA GLN A 127 -37.56 -15.50 -10.46
C GLN A 127 -38.86 -15.01 -9.80
N GLU A 128 -39.95 -15.76 -9.90
CA GLU A 128 -41.23 -15.45 -9.22
C GLU A 128 -41.07 -15.43 -7.70
N THR A 129 -40.38 -16.43 -7.14
CA THR A 129 -40.11 -16.49 -5.70
C THR A 129 -39.28 -15.30 -5.25
N LEU A 130 -38.24 -14.93 -6.01
CA LEU A 130 -37.44 -13.73 -5.73
C LEU A 130 -38.29 -12.46 -5.79
N HIS A 131 -39.19 -12.33 -6.76
CA HIS A 131 -40.10 -11.19 -6.82
C HIS A 131 -40.99 -11.10 -5.58
N GLY A 132 -41.54 -12.24 -5.12
CA GLY A 132 -42.27 -12.31 -3.86
C GLY A 132 -41.45 -11.84 -2.65
N VAL A 133 -40.18 -12.26 -2.55
CA VAL A 133 -39.26 -11.79 -1.50
C VAL A 133 -39.03 -10.28 -1.57
N LEU A 134 -38.87 -9.72 -2.77
CA LEU A 134 -38.64 -8.28 -2.96
C LEU A 134 -39.86 -7.45 -2.53
N GLU A 135 -41.08 -7.92 -2.78
CA GLU A 135 -42.30 -7.25 -2.32
C GLU A 135 -42.45 -7.31 -0.78
N GLU A 136 -42.05 -8.41 -0.14
CA GLU A 136 -41.98 -8.47 1.34
C GLU A 136 -40.92 -7.51 1.89
N LEU A 137 -39.71 -7.53 1.32
CA LEU A 137 -38.62 -6.65 1.72
C LEU A 137 -38.97 -5.17 1.52
N LYS A 138 -39.79 -4.82 0.53
CA LYS A 138 -40.26 -3.45 0.34
C LYS A 138 -40.98 -2.90 1.56
N ILE A 139 -41.89 -3.67 2.16
CA ILE A 139 -42.60 -3.27 3.39
C ILE A 139 -41.62 -3.25 4.57
N LEU A 140 -40.81 -4.31 4.70
CA LEU A 140 -39.86 -4.46 5.81
C LEU A 140 -38.72 -3.42 5.77
N SER A 141 -38.41 -2.85 4.62
CA SER A 141 -37.39 -1.80 4.48
C SER A 141 -37.80 -0.51 5.18
N VAL A 142 -39.10 -0.28 5.39
CA VAL A 142 -39.64 0.85 6.13
C VAL A 142 -39.86 0.49 7.60
N VAL A 143 -40.52 -0.63 7.87
CA VAL A 143 -40.90 -1.03 9.25
C VAL A 143 -39.70 -1.58 10.04
N GLY A 144 -38.74 -2.19 9.35
CA GLY A 144 -37.55 -2.82 9.91
C GLY A 144 -36.32 -1.94 9.97
N ALA A 145 -36.42 -0.65 9.62
CA ALA A 145 -35.32 0.29 9.72
C ALA A 145 -34.95 0.54 11.20
N VAL A 146 -33.67 0.43 11.54
CA VAL A 146 -33.19 0.74 12.89
C VAL A 146 -33.06 2.26 13.04
N PRO A 147 -33.60 2.87 14.10
CA PRO A 147 -33.53 4.31 14.29
C PRO A 147 -32.08 4.76 14.59
N PRO A 148 -31.71 6.01 14.29
CA PRO A 148 -30.32 6.47 14.38
C PRO A 148 -29.65 6.25 15.73
N ASP A 149 -30.39 6.44 16.82
CA ASP A 149 -29.93 6.23 18.21
C ASP A 149 -29.65 4.75 18.54
N GLN A 150 -30.09 3.80 17.71
CA GLN A 150 -29.89 2.36 17.90
C GLN A 150 -28.97 1.73 16.85
N LEU A 151 -28.48 2.49 15.87
CA LEU A 151 -27.54 1.98 14.88
C LEU A 151 -26.21 1.58 15.53
N SER A 152 -25.62 0.51 15.01
CA SER A 152 -24.36 -0.01 15.54
C SER A 152 -23.14 0.83 15.13
N SER A 153 -22.04 0.69 15.87
CA SER A 153 -20.72 1.19 15.45
C SER A 153 -20.25 0.55 14.13
N HIS A 154 -20.65 -0.69 13.85
CA HIS A 154 -20.37 -1.37 12.59
C HIS A 154 -21.10 -0.72 11.40
N TYR A 155 -22.32 -0.21 11.58
CA TYR A 155 -23.02 0.55 10.54
C TYR A 155 -22.25 1.82 10.15
N LEU A 156 -21.77 2.58 11.14
CA LEU A 156 -20.99 3.79 10.90
C LEU A 156 -19.62 3.49 10.27
N ALA A 157 -18.96 2.42 10.71
CA ALA A 157 -17.70 1.97 10.12
C ALA A 157 -17.90 1.61 8.64
N ASN A 158 -18.92 0.82 8.30
CA ASN A 158 -19.19 0.44 6.91
C ASN A 158 -19.64 1.63 6.04
N LEU A 159 -20.43 2.57 6.57
CA LEU A 159 -20.78 3.81 5.87
C LEU A 159 -19.52 4.62 5.49
N SER A 160 -18.58 4.72 6.43
CA SER A 160 -17.31 5.43 6.23
C SER A 160 -16.39 4.68 5.26
N LEU A 161 -16.27 3.36 5.43
CA LEU A 161 -15.48 2.48 4.56
C LEU A 161 -16.00 2.51 3.11
N ALA A 162 -17.31 2.45 2.93
CA ALA A 162 -17.95 2.57 1.63
C ALA A 162 -17.60 3.90 0.93
N THR A 163 -17.54 5.00 1.69
CA THR A 163 -17.14 6.31 1.16
C THR A 163 -15.67 6.32 0.76
N LEU A 164 -14.79 5.74 1.58
CA LEU A 164 -13.36 5.62 1.26
C LEU A 164 -13.14 4.79 -0.02
N GLN A 165 -13.76 3.62 -0.12
CA GLN A 165 -13.66 2.73 -1.29
C GLN A 165 -14.18 3.42 -2.56
N ALA A 166 -15.27 4.18 -2.45
CA ALA A 166 -15.85 4.88 -3.59
C ALA A 166 -15.03 6.12 -4.03
N SER A 167 -14.28 6.74 -3.11
CA SER A 167 -13.38 7.86 -3.40
C SER A 167 -11.98 7.44 -3.86
N ALA A 168 -11.54 6.23 -3.49
CA ALA A 168 -10.21 5.69 -3.79
C ALA A 168 -9.75 5.83 -5.27
N PRO A 169 -10.55 5.50 -6.31
CA PRO A 169 -10.09 5.62 -7.69
C PRO A 169 -9.77 7.06 -8.09
N PHE A 170 -10.62 8.02 -7.70
CA PHE A 170 -10.43 9.45 -8.02
C PHE A 170 -9.23 10.05 -7.27
N LEU A 171 -9.02 9.62 -6.02
CA LEU A 171 -7.85 10.01 -5.24
C LEU A 171 -6.56 9.42 -5.83
N ALA A 172 -6.57 8.16 -6.25
CA ALA A 172 -5.42 7.51 -6.86
C ALA A 172 -5.03 8.18 -8.18
N GLU A 173 -6.03 8.52 -9.00
CA GLU A 173 -5.84 9.28 -10.23
C GLU A 173 -5.22 10.65 -9.97
N ALA A 174 -5.72 11.41 -9.00
CA ALA A 174 -5.17 12.70 -8.62
C ALA A 174 -3.73 12.60 -8.07
N CYS A 175 -3.43 11.59 -7.25
CA CYS A 175 -2.07 11.30 -6.79
C CYS A 175 -1.13 10.98 -7.96
N GLN A 176 -1.60 10.21 -8.95
CA GLN A 176 -0.82 9.84 -10.12
C GLN A 176 -0.50 11.05 -11.00
N ILE A 177 -1.48 11.93 -11.23
CA ILE A 177 -1.28 13.19 -11.96
C ILE A 177 -0.26 14.08 -11.23
N ARG A 178 -0.40 14.31 -9.91
CA ARG A 178 0.54 15.18 -9.19
C ARG A 178 1.98 14.67 -9.20
N ARG A 179 2.16 13.35 -9.10
CA ARG A 179 3.49 12.71 -9.21
C ARG A 179 4.15 12.98 -10.55
N SER A 180 3.36 13.03 -11.61
CA SER A 180 3.87 13.35 -12.94
C SER A 180 4.36 14.79 -13.03
N GLU A 181 3.59 15.73 -12.50
CA GLU A 181 3.91 17.17 -12.56
C GLU A 181 5.17 17.50 -11.76
N GLN A 182 5.33 16.89 -10.58
CA GLN A 182 6.46 17.17 -9.70
C GLN A 182 7.79 16.53 -10.13
N HIS A 183 7.81 15.67 -11.17
CA HIS A 183 9.00 14.92 -11.62
C HIS A 183 9.75 14.19 -10.49
N ARG A 184 9.08 13.98 -9.36
CA ARG A 184 9.58 13.29 -8.18
C ARG A 184 8.77 12.03 -8.04
N THR A 185 9.44 10.89 -7.97
CA THR A 185 8.81 9.63 -7.61
C THR A 185 8.77 9.58 -6.08
N PRO A 186 7.65 9.92 -5.40
CA PRO A 186 7.57 9.74 -3.96
C PRO A 186 7.78 8.26 -3.61
N PRO A 187 8.26 7.97 -2.40
CA PRO A 187 8.57 6.61 -1.96
C PRO A 187 7.34 5.69 -1.89
N LEU A 188 6.13 6.25 -1.79
CA LEU A 188 4.86 5.52 -1.72
C LEU A 188 4.21 5.39 -3.10
N SER A 189 3.37 4.36 -3.31
CA SER A 189 2.56 4.21 -4.53
C SER A 189 1.42 5.24 -4.58
N ALA A 190 0.85 5.50 -5.77
CA ALA A 190 -0.28 6.40 -5.91
C ALA A 190 -1.50 5.92 -5.09
N GLY A 191 -1.73 4.60 -5.06
CA GLY A 191 -2.75 3.99 -4.21
C GLY A 191 -2.53 4.24 -2.71
N ALA A 192 -1.31 4.03 -2.21
CA ALA A 192 -1.02 4.28 -0.78
C ALA A 192 -1.18 5.76 -0.38
N LEU A 193 -0.83 6.69 -1.28
CA LEU A 193 -1.08 8.12 -1.07
C LEU A 193 -2.58 8.44 -1.08
N ALA A 194 -3.35 7.79 -1.96
CA ALA A 194 -4.80 7.94 -2.03
C ALA A 194 -5.50 7.41 -0.78
N ASP A 195 -5.09 6.23 -0.29
CA ASP A 195 -5.61 5.65 0.96
C ASP A 195 -5.32 6.57 2.15
N SER A 196 -4.10 7.11 2.22
CA SER A 196 -3.72 8.09 3.25
C SER A 196 -4.56 9.37 3.16
N LYS A 197 -4.71 9.95 1.96
CA LYS A 197 -5.50 11.18 1.75
C LYS A 197 -6.98 10.96 2.07
N GLY A 198 -7.57 9.86 1.61
CA GLY A 198 -8.95 9.51 1.89
C GLY A 198 -9.19 9.37 3.39
N THR A 199 -8.29 8.67 4.08
CA THR A 199 -8.34 8.47 5.53
C THR A 199 -8.19 9.77 6.32
N LEU A 200 -7.23 10.63 5.95
CA LEU A 200 -7.07 11.94 6.57
C LEU A 200 -8.32 12.79 6.41
N THR A 201 -8.89 12.81 5.20
CA THR A 201 -10.14 13.53 4.90
C THR A 201 -11.29 12.99 5.75
N LEU A 202 -11.40 11.67 5.91
CA LEU A 202 -12.38 11.05 6.78
C LEU A 202 -12.19 11.44 8.26
N CYS A 203 -10.97 11.36 8.78
CA CYS A 203 -10.68 11.68 10.18
C CYS A 203 -10.98 13.15 10.49
N ARG A 204 -10.60 14.07 9.59
CA ARG A 204 -10.95 15.50 9.67
C ARG A 204 -12.45 15.68 9.72
N LEU A 205 -13.17 15.04 8.79
CA LEU A 205 -14.61 15.18 8.71
C LEU A 205 -15.31 14.65 9.96
N ILE A 206 -14.93 13.47 10.45
CA ILE A 206 -15.49 12.88 11.67
C ILE A 206 -15.21 13.77 12.88
N ALA A 207 -13.98 14.28 13.04
CA ALA A 207 -13.64 15.20 14.13
C ALA A 207 -14.49 16.48 14.11
N LEU A 208 -14.67 17.08 12.93
CA LEU A 208 -15.47 18.29 12.77
C LEU A 208 -16.97 18.06 12.98
N VAL A 209 -17.50 16.89 12.63
CA VAL A 209 -18.90 16.52 12.91
C VAL A 209 -19.10 16.26 14.40
N LEU A 210 -18.21 15.50 15.05
CA LEU A 210 -18.29 15.19 16.48
C LEU A 210 -18.24 16.43 17.36
N LEU A 211 -17.52 17.47 16.91
CA LEU A 211 -17.36 18.73 17.63
C LEU A 211 -18.26 19.86 17.10
N ASP A 212 -19.19 19.55 16.20
CA ASP A 212 -20.13 20.49 15.58
C ASP A 212 -19.47 21.78 15.06
N ARG A 213 -18.36 21.60 14.32
CA ARG A 213 -17.53 22.72 13.80
C ARG A 213 -17.74 23.02 12.32
N LEU A 214 -18.39 22.14 11.57
CA LEU A 214 -18.60 22.32 10.13
C LEU A 214 -20.04 22.82 9.84
N PRO A 215 -20.21 23.95 9.12
CA PRO A 215 -21.55 24.48 8.84
C PRO A 215 -22.41 23.55 7.98
N ALA A 216 -23.69 23.46 8.30
CA ALA A 216 -24.67 22.73 7.50
C ALA A 216 -24.96 23.38 6.13
N THR A 217 -24.35 24.51 5.77
CA THR A 217 -24.53 25.17 4.45
C THR A 217 -23.39 24.88 3.48
N VAL A 218 -22.36 24.15 3.91
CA VAL A 218 -21.21 23.79 3.07
C VAL A 218 -21.69 23.05 1.82
N GLN A 219 -21.17 23.46 0.67
CA GLN A 219 -21.35 22.83 -0.63
C GLN A 219 -20.18 21.87 -0.92
N PRO A 220 -20.36 20.84 -1.78
CA PRO A 220 -19.31 19.90 -2.12
C PRO A 220 -18.00 20.55 -2.58
N GLU A 221 -18.08 21.56 -3.44
CA GLU A 221 -16.92 22.26 -4.04
C GLU A 221 -16.13 23.05 -2.99
N GLY A 222 -16.80 23.48 -1.92
CA GLY A 222 -16.21 24.22 -0.81
C GLY A 222 -15.81 23.34 0.37
N LEU A 223 -16.00 22.02 0.30
CA LEU A 223 -15.87 21.13 1.46
C LEU A 223 -14.46 21.15 2.06
N GLU A 224 -13.43 20.92 1.26
CA GLU A 224 -12.04 20.88 1.74
C GLU A 224 -11.61 22.22 2.33
N ARG A 225 -11.95 23.32 1.65
CA ARG A 225 -11.68 24.67 2.15
C ARG A 225 -12.39 24.91 3.48
N ALA A 226 -13.66 24.56 3.60
CA ALA A 226 -14.42 24.70 4.83
C ALA A 226 -13.84 23.85 5.96
N MET A 227 -13.39 22.62 5.66
CA MET A 227 -12.69 21.78 6.63
C MET A 227 -11.41 22.45 7.12
N HIS A 228 -10.55 22.95 6.22
CA HIS A 228 -9.30 23.61 6.62
C HIS A 228 -9.53 24.79 7.57
N PHE A 229 -10.50 25.67 7.28
CA PHE A 229 -10.85 26.76 8.20
C PHE A 229 -11.42 26.25 9.53
N ALA A 230 -12.23 25.20 9.52
CA ALA A 230 -12.83 24.66 10.73
C ALA A 230 -11.81 23.90 11.61
N LEU A 231 -10.75 23.34 11.03
CA LEU A 231 -9.67 22.67 11.77
C LEU A 231 -8.95 23.61 12.74
N ASP A 232 -8.87 24.91 12.43
CA ASP A 232 -8.28 25.92 13.34
C ASP A 232 -9.08 26.11 14.63
N THR A 233 -10.34 25.65 14.67
CA THR A 233 -11.20 25.71 15.86
C THR A 233 -11.07 24.47 16.76
N LEU A 234 -10.30 23.46 16.33
CA LEU A 234 -10.06 22.26 17.10
C LEU A 234 -9.03 22.48 18.21
N PRO A 235 -9.04 21.65 19.27
CA PRO A 235 -7.95 21.60 20.25
C PRO A 235 -6.59 21.46 19.57
N GLU A 236 -5.56 22.09 20.13
CA GLU A 236 -4.22 22.18 19.52
C GLU A 236 -3.65 20.81 19.15
N ASP A 237 -3.82 19.83 20.01
CA ASP A 237 -3.31 18.46 19.81
C ASP A 237 -3.98 17.75 18.62
N LEU A 238 -5.30 17.92 18.49
CA LEU A 238 -6.06 17.38 17.35
C LEU A 238 -5.70 18.11 16.06
N ARG A 239 -5.56 19.43 16.13
CA ARG A 239 -5.17 20.26 14.99
C ARG A 239 -3.78 19.86 14.47
N ALA A 240 -2.84 19.56 15.35
CA ALA A 240 -1.50 19.09 14.96
C ALA A 240 -1.55 17.76 14.19
N ALA A 241 -2.39 16.81 14.61
CA ALA A 241 -2.52 15.51 13.95
C ALA A 241 -3.36 15.55 12.66
N LEU A 242 -4.38 16.43 12.62
CA LEU A 242 -5.34 16.53 11.52
C LEU A 242 -4.98 17.64 10.51
N GLY A 243 -3.93 18.41 10.74
CA GLY A 243 -3.51 19.50 9.89
C GLY A 243 -3.22 19.08 8.45
N ALA A 244 -3.35 20.03 7.52
CA ALA A 244 -2.98 19.80 6.12
C ALA A 244 -1.47 19.94 5.93
N ALA A 245 -0.87 19.00 5.21
CA ALA A 245 0.54 19.13 4.82
C ALA A 245 0.68 20.13 3.65
N GLU A 246 1.80 20.85 3.56
CA GLU A 246 2.05 21.80 2.47
C GLU A 246 2.02 21.13 1.09
N ASP A 247 2.44 19.88 1.02
CA ASP A 247 2.49 19.07 -0.19
C ASP A 247 1.28 18.15 -0.36
N GLU A 248 0.20 18.36 0.40
CA GLU A 248 -1.00 17.55 0.30
C GLU A 248 -1.76 17.80 -1.02
N ILE A 249 -2.31 16.73 -1.59
CA ILE A 249 -3.17 16.82 -2.78
C ILE A 249 -4.51 17.46 -2.43
N ALA A 250 -5.02 18.32 -3.30
CA ALA A 250 -6.38 18.83 -3.20
C ALA A 250 -7.38 17.68 -3.39
N LEU A 251 -8.54 17.78 -2.75
CA LEU A 251 -9.61 16.81 -2.84
C LEU A 251 -10.29 16.92 -4.23
N PRO A 252 -10.28 15.85 -5.06
CA PRO A 252 -10.96 15.85 -6.35
C PRO A 252 -12.47 16.06 -6.19
N ALA A 253 -13.12 16.67 -7.19
CA ALA A 253 -14.54 17.04 -7.11
C ALA A 253 -15.45 15.84 -6.81
N GLU A 254 -15.20 14.70 -7.46
CA GLU A 254 -15.96 13.46 -7.27
C GLU A 254 -15.80 12.92 -5.84
N SER A 255 -14.59 13.02 -5.28
CA SER A 255 -14.34 12.65 -3.89
C SER A 255 -15.00 13.64 -2.92
N ALA A 256 -14.97 14.93 -3.23
CA ALA A 256 -15.60 15.97 -2.43
C ALA A 256 -17.12 15.77 -2.32
N VAL A 257 -17.79 15.40 -3.41
CA VAL A 257 -19.22 15.02 -3.40
C VAL A 257 -19.49 13.83 -2.48
N ARG A 258 -18.65 12.78 -2.55
CA ARG A 258 -18.80 11.59 -1.70
C ARG A 258 -18.61 11.90 -0.22
N PHE A 259 -17.54 12.63 0.13
CA PHE A 259 -17.31 13.06 1.51
C PHE A 259 -18.38 14.06 1.99
N HIS A 260 -18.96 14.87 1.10
CA HIS A 260 -20.08 15.74 1.43
C HIS A 260 -21.36 14.95 1.74
N HIS A 261 -21.67 13.92 0.97
CA HIS A 261 -22.77 13.01 1.29
C HIS A 261 -22.57 12.31 2.64
N LEU A 262 -21.35 11.86 2.91
CA LEU A 262 -20.99 11.31 4.22
C LEU A 262 -21.20 12.35 5.34
N PHE A 263 -20.72 13.58 5.17
CA PHE A 263 -20.91 14.67 6.14
C PHE A 263 -22.39 14.87 6.49
N ARG A 264 -23.24 14.99 5.47
CA ARG A 264 -24.69 15.14 5.64
C ARG A 264 -25.28 13.95 6.38
N ARG A 265 -24.86 12.74 6.02
CA ARG A 265 -25.37 11.52 6.65
C ARG A 265 -24.95 11.42 8.11
N LEU A 266 -23.69 11.66 8.45
CA LEU A 266 -23.22 11.64 9.84
C LEU A 266 -23.92 12.70 10.70
N SER A 267 -24.18 13.88 10.15
CA SER A 267 -24.95 14.94 10.81
C SER A 267 -26.41 14.52 11.06
N GLN A 268 -27.06 13.89 10.07
CA GLN A 268 -28.42 13.34 10.23
C GLN A 268 -28.49 12.23 11.28
N LEU A 269 -27.45 11.41 11.38
CA LEU A 269 -27.35 10.33 12.35
C LEU A 269 -26.98 10.81 13.76
N ARG A 270 -26.76 12.12 13.94
CA ARG A 270 -26.42 12.74 15.23
C ARG A 270 -25.22 12.08 15.90
N LEU A 271 -24.13 11.93 15.14
CA LEU A 271 -22.89 11.34 15.64
C LEU A 271 -22.35 12.11 16.87
N ASP A 272 -22.58 13.43 16.93
CA ASP A 272 -22.29 14.32 18.05
C ASP A 272 -22.93 13.86 19.38
N ALA A 273 -24.09 13.21 19.32
CA ALA A 273 -24.84 12.82 20.51
C ALA A 273 -24.28 11.56 21.20
N ILE A 274 -23.50 10.73 20.50
CA ILE A 274 -22.97 9.45 21.01
C ILE A 274 -21.49 9.26 20.58
N PRO A 275 -20.55 9.99 21.20
CA PRO A 275 -19.13 9.97 20.81
C PRO A 275 -18.48 8.59 20.92
N GLU A 276 -18.90 7.77 21.89
CA GLU A 276 -18.40 6.40 22.11
C GLU A 276 -18.61 5.53 20.86
N ARG A 277 -19.76 5.68 20.18
CA ARG A 277 -20.05 4.95 18.95
C ARG A 277 -19.14 5.37 17.80
N GLY A 278 -18.82 6.66 17.73
CA GLY A 278 -17.82 7.19 16.80
C GLY A 278 -16.43 6.62 17.07
N ALA A 279 -16.02 6.55 18.34
CA ALA A 279 -14.75 5.97 18.74
C ALA A 279 -14.66 4.47 18.39
N GLU A 280 -15.70 3.69 18.66
CA GLU A 280 -15.74 2.28 18.25
C GLU A 280 -15.68 2.11 16.73
N ALA A 281 -16.41 2.92 15.96
CA ALA A 281 -16.36 2.88 14.50
C ALA A 281 -14.96 3.19 13.96
N LEU A 282 -14.27 4.18 14.53
CA LEU A 282 -12.89 4.50 14.19
C LEU A 282 -11.92 3.37 14.56
N GLN A 283 -12.12 2.68 15.69
CA GLN A 283 -11.32 1.50 16.06
C GLN A 283 -11.51 0.36 15.07
N LEU A 284 -12.74 0.09 14.63
CA LEU A 284 -13.05 -0.92 13.62
C LEU A 284 -12.38 -0.58 12.28
N LEU A 285 -12.45 0.68 11.86
CA LEU A 285 -11.79 1.17 10.65
C LEU A 285 -10.27 1.05 10.73
N LEU A 286 -9.65 1.48 11.83
CA LEU A 286 -8.21 1.38 12.04
C LEU A 286 -7.74 -0.09 12.08
N ALA A 287 -8.52 -0.98 12.69
CA ALA A 287 -8.21 -2.41 12.69
C ALA A 287 -8.26 -3.02 11.29
N HIS A 288 -9.20 -2.57 10.45
CA HIS A 288 -9.35 -3.07 9.08
C HIS A 288 -8.34 -2.44 8.08
N GLN A 289 -8.12 -1.14 8.17
CA GLN A 289 -7.31 -0.37 7.20
C GLN A 289 -5.87 -0.12 7.67
N GLY A 290 -5.55 -0.41 8.93
CA GLY A 290 -4.27 -0.03 9.53
C GLY A 290 -3.06 -0.56 8.78
N SER A 291 -3.12 -1.80 8.30
CA SER A 291 -2.03 -2.42 7.51
C SER A 291 -1.84 -1.76 6.14
N LEU A 292 -2.93 -1.40 5.45
CA LEU A 292 -2.90 -0.66 4.18
C LEU A 292 -2.26 0.71 4.36
N LEU A 293 -2.47 1.33 5.52
CA LEU A 293 -1.91 2.62 5.88
C LEU A 293 -0.48 2.55 6.44
N GLY A 294 0.15 1.37 6.41
CA GLY A 294 1.53 1.17 6.90
C GLY A 294 1.66 0.96 8.41
N GLY A 295 0.55 0.83 9.12
CA GLY A 295 0.50 0.45 10.53
C GLY A 295 0.56 -1.06 10.73
N ALA A 296 0.93 -1.48 11.93
CA ALA A 296 0.89 -2.86 12.36
C ALA A 296 0.50 -2.95 13.84
N ARG A 297 -0.01 -4.12 14.24
CA ARG A 297 -0.29 -4.38 15.65
C ARG A 297 1.04 -4.50 16.39
N PRO A 298 1.28 -3.68 17.43
CA PRO A 298 2.52 -3.79 18.22
C PRO A 298 2.56 -5.13 18.98
N PRO A 299 3.76 -5.60 19.36
CA PRO A 299 3.90 -6.74 20.26
C PRO A 299 3.22 -6.48 21.61
N GLU A 300 2.79 -7.56 22.30
CA GLU A 300 2.16 -7.45 23.63
C GLU A 300 3.03 -6.65 24.61
N THR A 301 2.41 -5.63 25.22
CA THR A 301 3.05 -4.68 26.11
C THR A 301 2.93 -5.13 27.56
N ASP A 302 4.04 -5.13 28.28
CA ASP A 302 4.08 -5.44 29.71
C ASP A 302 3.54 -4.25 30.55
N ASP A 303 2.74 -4.55 31.58
CA ASP A 303 1.84 -3.60 32.26
C ASP A 303 2.44 -2.65 33.30
N SER A 304 3.77 -2.64 33.44
CA SER A 304 4.39 -1.98 34.59
C SER A 304 5.33 -0.84 34.22
N VAL A 305 5.19 0.33 34.89
CA VAL A 305 6.08 1.53 34.99
C VAL A 305 5.83 2.71 34.03
N ALA A 306 5.68 3.89 34.64
CA ALA A 306 5.55 5.22 34.04
C ALA A 306 6.90 5.78 33.56
N ALA A 307 7.06 5.91 32.24
CA ALA A 307 8.17 6.58 31.58
C ALA A 307 7.75 6.98 30.16
N PRO A 308 8.48 7.88 29.45
CA PRO A 308 8.16 8.19 28.07
C PRO A 308 8.30 6.96 27.17
N VAL A 309 7.29 6.81 26.32
CA VAL A 309 6.94 5.57 25.64
C VAL A 309 6.79 5.95 24.17
N LEU A 310 7.63 5.37 23.29
CA LEU A 310 7.67 5.65 21.85
C LEU A 310 6.99 4.51 21.08
N THR A 311 5.89 4.82 20.38
CA THR A 311 5.22 3.91 19.44
C THR A 311 5.78 4.09 18.03
N ILE A 312 5.87 3.01 17.26
CA ILE A 312 6.22 3.05 15.85
C ILE A 312 5.18 2.27 15.04
N ASN A 313 4.50 2.96 14.14
CA ASN A 313 3.50 2.40 13.22
C ASN A 313 2.43 1.58 13.95
N SER A 314 1.97 2.00 15.13
CA SER A 314 0.98 1.25 15.91
C SER A 314 -0.44 1.46 15.39
N THR A 315 -1.18 0.37 15.16
CA THR A 315 -2.63 0.40 14.88
C THR A 315 -3.50 0.27 16.12
N LEU A 316 -2.89 0.22 17.31
CA LEU A 316 -3.62 0.21 18.57
C LEU A 316 -3.49 1.57 19.25
N PRO A 317 -4.61 2.23 19.62
CA PRO A 317 -4.55 3.42 20.45
C PRO A 317 -3.97 3.02 21.81
N PHE A 318 -2.83 3.61 22.16
CA PHE A 318 -2.19 3.30 23.43
C PHE A 318 -3.06 3.85 24.58
N ARG A 319 -3.74 2.97 25.31
CA ARG A 319 -4.78 3.36 26.29
C ARG A 319 -4.23 3.96 27.59
N ARG A 320 -2.91 4.14 27.72
CA ARG A 320 -2.29 4.63 28.95
C ARG A 320 -2.21 6.15 28.98
N ARG A 321 -2.29 6.70 30.20
CA ARG A 321 -2.06 8.11 30.52
C ARG A 321 -0.57 8.49 30.61
N GLU A 322 0.32 7.62 30.15
CA GLU A 322 1.78 7.86 30.14
C GLU A 322 2.17 8.90 29.08
N SER A 323 3.34 9.50 29.25
CA SER A 323 4.01 10.36 28.27
C SER A 323 4.27 9.59 26.97
N LEU A 324 3.44 9.81 25.95
CA LEU A 324 3.47 9.07 24.69
C LEU A 324 4.12 9.88 23.58
N ILE A 325 5.00 9.27 22.81
CA ILE A 325 5.50 9.79 21.55
C ILE A 325 5.06 8.82 20.45
N GLU A 326 4.49 9.32 19.37
CA GLU A 326 4.01 8.47 18.28
C GLU A 326 4.72 8.78 16.96
N VAL A 327 5.22 7.73 16.32
CA VAL A 327 5.75 7.79 14.96
C VAL A 327 4.92 6.88 14.08
N ALA A 328 4.21 7.45 13.11
CA ALA A 328 3.42 6.67 12.16
C ALA A 328 3.08 7.54 10.93
N PRO A 329 2.61 6.94 9.82
CA PRO A 329 2.04 7.69 8.72
C PRO A 329 0.91 8.62 9.20
N ALA A 330 0.78 9.79 8.57
CA ALA A 330 -0.14 10.84 9.00
C ALA A 330 -1.58 10.34 9.20
N ALA A 331 -2.07 9.43 8.36
CA ALA A 331 -3.39 8.82 8.49
C ALA A 331 -3.56 8.01 9.79
N ILE A 332 -2.53 7.28 10.23
CA ILE A 332 -2.53 6.55 11.50
C ILE A 332 -2.46 7.53 12.69
N LEU A 333 -1.64 8.58 12.59
CA LEU A 333 -1.57 9.63 13.61
C LEU A 333 -2.90 10.37 13.79
N ALA A 334 -3.61 10.63 12.69
CA ALA A 334 -4.96 11.21 12.73
C ALA A 334 -5.97 10.30 13.45
N TYR A 335 -5.97 8.99 13.13
CA TYR A 335 -6.81 8.02 13.83
C TYR A 335 -6.52 7.96 15.32
N THR A 336 -5.25 7.79 15.69
CA THR A 336 -4.83 7.63 17.09
C THR A 336 -5.08 8.89 17.90
N ALA A 337 -4.77 10.08 17.38
CA ALA A 337 -5.06 11.35 18.04
C ALA A 337 -6.57 11.54 18.28
N LEU A 338 -7.41 11.25 17.27
CA LEU A 338 -8.86 11.35 17.41
C LEU A 338 -9.42 10.32 18.40
N LEU A 339 -8.93 9.08 18.37
CA LEU A 339 -9.32 8.05 19.33
C LEU A 339 -8.91 8.38 20.77
N ARG A 340 -7.73 8.97 20.97
CA ARG A 340 -7.28 9.45 22.30
C ARG A 340 -8.19 10.55 22.82
N PHE A 341 -8.51 11.52 21.96
CA PHE A 341 -9.43 12.61 22.31
C PHE A 341 -10.81 12.09 22.71
N LEU A 342 -11.39 11.17 21.94
CA LEU A 342 -12.72 10.61 22.24
C LEU A 342 -12.72 9.71 23.49
N ALA A 343 -11.59 9.13 23.84
CA ALA A 343 -11.41 8.32 25.04
C ALA A 343 -11.00 9.15 26.27
N ASP A 344 -10.97 10.48 26.18
CA ASP A 344 -10.49 11.38 27.24
C ASP A 344 -9.09 10.98 27.77
N LEU A 345 -8.21 10.59 26.85
CA LEU A 345 -6.82 10.29 27.12
C LEU A 345 -5.95 11.53 26.86
N PRO A 346 -4.85 11.72 27.62
CA PRO A 346 -3.90 12.81 27.36
C PRO A 346 -3.43 12.79 25.89
N PRO A 347 -3.13 13.93 25.26
CA PRO A 347 -2.52 13.93 23.94
C PRO A 347 -1.13 13.28 23.97
N ALA A 348 -0.62 12.87 22.80
CA ALA A 348 0.78 12.51 22.68
C ALA A 348 1.66 13.75 22.87
N LEU A 349 2.82 13.59 23.51
CA LEU A 349 3.80 14.66 23.69
C LEU A 349 4.40 15.13 22.36
N ALA A 350 4.54 14.20 21.41
CA ALA A 350 5.05 14.47 20.07
C ALA A 350 4.48 13.46 19.07
N LEU A 351 4.22 13.96 17.86
CA LEU A 351 3.78 13.18 16.71
C LEU A 351 4.79 13.41 15.58
N ALA A 352 5.23 12.36 14.91
CA ALA A 352 6.10 12.47 13.74
C ALA A 352 5.72 11.49 12.64
N GLY A 353 5.75 11.96 11.39
CA GLY A 353 5.45 11.13 10.20
C GLY A 353 6.52 10.08 9.90
N ASP A 354 7.74 10.31 10.35
CA ASP A 354 8.87 9.39 10.20
C ASP A 354 9.81 9.47 11.41
N ILE A 355 10.62 8.42 11.58
CA ILE A 355 11.49 8.23 12.74
C ILE A 355 12.59 9.30 12.81
N PHE A 356 13.06 9.80 11.67
CA PHE A 356 14.16 10.78 11.61
C PHE A 356 13.70 12.23 11.81
N SER A 357 12.40 12.48 11.67
CA SER A 357 11.74 13.75 11.98
C SER A 357 11.39 13.91 13.47
N LEU A 358 11.67 12.89 14.30
CA LEU A 358 11.66 13.07 15.74
C LEU A 358 12.62 14.22 16.12
N GLY A 359 12.07 15.24 16.80
CA GLY A 359 12.82 16.38 17.30
C GLY A 359 13.80 16.00 18.41
N ALA A 360 14.25 16.99 19.19
CA ALA A 360 14.96 16.72 20.44
C ALA A 360 13.96 16.13 21.47
N VAL A 361 13.77 14.83 21.41
CA VAL A 361 12.90 14.09 22.32
C VAL A 361 13.76 13.51 23.44
N ASP A 362 13.27 13.58 24.67
CA ASP A 362 13.90 12.89 25.80
C ASP A 362 14.03 11.39 25.47
N HIS A 363 15.17 10.81 25.81
CA HIS A 363 15.46 9.41 25.51
C HIS A 363 14.31 8.49 26.01
N PRO A 364 13.56 7.82 25.13
CA PRO A 364 12.44 7.00 25.55
C PRO A 364 12.95 5.79 26.34
N ALA A 365 12.30 5.51 27.47
CA ALA A 365 12.58 4.33 28.26
C ALA A 365 11.96 3.07 27.62
N ARG A 366 10.98 3.25 26.74
CA ARG A 366 10.29 2.16 26.03
C ARG A 366 10.09 2.51 24.57
N ILE A 367 10.47 1.59 23.70
CA ILE A 367 10.26 1.70 22.26
C ILE A 367 9.55 0.43 21.78
N TYR A 368 8.45 0.58 21.06
CA TYR A 368 7.67 -0.55 20.58
C TYR A 368 6.99 -0.24 19.27
N GLY A 369 6.84 -1.27 18.43
CA GLY A 369 6.21 -1.11 17.14
C GLY A 369 6.78 -2.01 16.06
N THR A 370 6.57 -1.61 14.82
CA THR A 370 6.97 -2.40 13.66
C THR A 370 7.76 -1.55 12.68
N LEU A 371 8.92 -2.06 12.29
CA LEU A 371 9.72 -1.58 11.18
C LEU A 371 9.40 -2.44 9.95
N GLY A 372 9.18 -1.80 8.79
CA GLY A 372 8.73 -2.53 7.59
C GLY A 372 9.25 -1.98 6.27
N THR A 373 9.90 -0.82 6.24
CA THR A 373 10.24 -0.15 4.98
C THR A 373 11.47 -0.78 4.31
N SER A 374 11.24 -1.75 3.43
CA SER A 374 12.29 -2.47 2.68
C SER A 374 12.91 -1.69 1.51
N ARG A 375 12.52 -0.41 1.31
CA ARG A 375 13.09 0.45 0.26
C ARG A 375 14.58 0.66 0.49
N ILE A 376 15.39 0.50 -0.56
CA ILE A 376 16.82 0.82 -0.54
C ILE A 376 17.00 2.32 -0.81
N PRO A 377 17.60 3.11 0.10
CA PRO A 377 17.82 4.53 -0.11
C PRO A 377 18.86 4.83 -1.21
N SER A 378 18.64 5.90 -1.96
CA SER A 378 19.58 6.41 -2.97
C SER A 378 20.91 6.85 -2.34
N SER A 379 21.95 7.06 -3.16
CA SER A 379 23.26 7.52 -2.67
C SER A 379 23.20 8.87 -1.93
N GLY A 380 22.34 9.79 -2.39
CA GLY A 380 22.08 11.07 -1.74
C GLY A 380 21.39 10.90 -0.39
N GLU A 381 20.31 10.13 -0.34
CA GLU A 381 19.57 9.85 0.90
C GLU A 381 20.45 9.14 1.94
N ARG A 382 21.29 8.19 1.53
CA ARG A 382 22.22 7.49 2.43
C ARG A 382 23.14 8.46 3.18
N ARG A 383 23.58 9.55 2.55
CA ARG A 383 24.39 10.59 3.21
C ARG A 383 23.58 11.32 4.29
N ILE A 384 22.34 11.67 3.99
CA ILE A 384 21.41 12.32 4.91
C ILE A 384 21.12 11.39 6.10
N LEU A 385 20.73 10.15 5.85
CA LEU A 385 20.45 9.14 6.89
C LEU A 385 21.67 8.88 7.78
N THR A 386 22.87 8.82 7.20
CA THR A 386 24.12 8.70 7.98
C THR A 386 24.37 9.93 8.85
N ALA A 387 23.98 11.13 8.41
CA ALA A 387 24.04 12.34 9.23
C ALA A 387 23.02 12.29 10.38
N HIS A 388 21.81 11.79 10.16
CA HIS A 388 20.84 11.57 11.23
C HIS A 388 21.34 10.58 12.29
N LEU A 389 22.00 9.48 11.88
CA LEU A 389 22.60 8.54 12.81
C LEU A 389 23.63 9.20 13.75
N ARG A 390 24.27 10.30 13.36
CA ARG A 390 25.20 11.03 14.26
C ARG A 390 24.48 11.77 15.39
N ARG A 391 23.18 12.03 15.26
CA ARG A 391 22.38 12.62 16.35
C ARG A 391 22.14 11.60 17.46
N SER A 392 21.77 10.38 17.09
CA SER A 392 21.54 9.29 18.05
C SER A 392 22.84 8.59 18.48
N TRP A 393 23.89 8.67 17.65
CA TRP A 393 25.21 8.08 17.88
C TRP A 393 26.35 9.09 17.64
N PRO A 394 26.58 10.08 18.53
CA PRO A 394 27.58 11.12 18.30
C PRO A 394 29.01 10.60 18.18
N SER A 395 29.33 9.52 18.91
CA SER A 395 30.68 8.95 19.00
C SER A 395 30.93 7.76 18.06
N ARG A 396 29.92 7.28 17.33
CA ARG A 396 30.04 6.08 16.48
C ARG A 396 29.76 6.42 15.01
N ARG A 397 30.58 5.87 14.12
CA ARG A 397 30.39 5.98 12.67
C ARG A 397 30.03 4.62 12.11
N PHE A 398 28.95 4.56 11.34
CA PHE A 398 28.48 3.34 10.70
C PHE A 398 28.95 3.28 9.24
N LEU A 399 29.49 2.12 8.85
CA LEU A 399 29.79 1.77 7.46
C LEU A 399 28.75 0.74 7.00
N LEU A 400 27.66 1.22 6.42
CA LEU A 400 26.55 0.37 5.98
C LEU A 400 26.67 0.04 4.48
N PRO A 401 26.49 -1.22 4.05
CA PRO A 401 26.46 -1.61 2.65
C PRO A 401 25.41 -0.83 1.84
N PRO A 402 25.63 -0.60 0.52
CA PRO A 402 24.68 0.10 -0.34
C PRO A 402 23.27 -0.51 -0.40
N GLY A 403 23.15 -1.82 -0.19
CA GLY A 403 21.87 -2.53 -0.18
C GLY A 403 21.10 -2.47 1.15
N THR A 404 21.56 -1.67 2.12
CA THR A 404 20.89 -1.54 3.41
C THR A 404 19.52 -0.87 3.22
N PRO A 405 18.41 -1.52 3.61
CA PRO A 405 17.07 -0.94 3.50
C PRO A 405 16.88 0.19 4.52
N LEU A 406 15.92 1.08 4.26
CA LEU A 406 15.63 2.23 5.12
C LEU A 406 15.38 1.81 6.57
N TRP A 407 14.62 0.73 6.78
CA TRP A 407 14.34 0.23 8.12
C TRP A 407 15.60 -0.14 8.92
N GLY A 408 16.70 -0.54 8.25
CA GLY A 408 17.98 -0.81 8.92
C GLY A 408 18.62 0.44 9.51
N TYR A 409 18.48 1.59 8.82
CA TYR A 409 18.89 2.89 9.34
C TYR A 409 17.97 3.33 10.49
N GLU A 410 16.66 3.15 10.33
CA GLU A 410 15.66 3.46 11.37
C GLU A 410 15.95 2.66 12.64
N PHE A 411 16.24 1.37 12.51
CA PHE A 411 16.55 0.50 13.63
C PHE A 411 17.79 1.00 14.39
N LEU A 412 18.89 1.30 13.70
CA LEU A 412 20.08 1.87 14.32
C LEU A 412 19.79 3.21 15.02
N TYR A 413 19.00 4.08 14.40
CA TYR A 413 18.65 5.36 15.00
C TYR A 413 17.88 5.17 16.32
N LEU A 414 16.88 4.29 16.33
CA LEU A 414 16.08 3.97 17.52
C LEU A 414 16.92 3.37 18.65
N LEU A 415 17.88 2.49 18.33
CA LEU A 415 18.82 1.96 19.33
C LEU A 415 19.61 3.10 20.00
N GLY A 416 20.04 4.11 19.24
CA GLY A 416 20.75 5.26 19.80
C GLY A 416 19.87 6.20 20.61
N LEU A 417 18.58 6.29 20.28
CA LEU A 417 17.61 7.11 21.02
C LEU A 417 17.22 6.50 22.37
N ALA A 418 17.23 5.18 22.54
CA ALA A 418 16.79 4.55 23.79
C ALA A 418 17.58 5.04 25.02
N ALA A 419 16.86 5.27 26.12
CA ALA A 419 17.45 5.60 27.41
C ALA A 419 18.30 4.45 27.95
N GLU A 420 19.24 4.74 28.84
CA GLU A 420 19.95 3.71 29.60
C GLU A 420 18.96 2.86 30.40
N GLY A 421 19.10 1.53 30.34
CA GLY A 421 18.13 0.58 30.90
C GLY A 421 16.81 0.48 30.12
N GLY A 422 16.65 1.24 29.03
CA GLY A 422 15.46 1.28 28.20
C GLY A 422 15.16 -0.06 27.54
N ARG A 423 13.88 -0.36 27.32
CA ARG A 423 13.38 -1.59 26.69
C ARG A 423 12.90 -1.32 25.28
N ILE A 424 13.25 -2.21 24.37
CA ILE A 424 12.87 -2.12 22.95
C ILE A 424 12.21 -3.44 22.56
N ASP A 425 10.97 -3.41 22.07
CA ASP A 425 10.24 -4.59 21.56
C ASP A 425 9.71 -4.28 20.15
N LEU A 426 10.41 -4.78 19.13
CA LEU A 426 10.15 -4.44 17.73
C LEU A 426 9.86 -5.67 16.91
N HIS A 427 8.92 -5.52 15.98
CA HIS A 427 8.84 -6.39 14.80
C HIS A 427 9.71 -5.80 13.69
N THR A 428 10.56 -6.61 13.09
CA THR A 428 11.41 -6.23 11.96
C THR A 428 11.28 -7.24 10.82
N PRO A 429 11.66 -6.88 9.58
CA PRO A 429 11.91 -7.87 8.55
C PRO A 429 13.04 -8.81 8.97
N ASP A 430 13.17 -9.95 8.30
CA ASP A 430 14.32 -10.83 8.55
C ASP A 430 15.59 -10.22 7.99
N TRP A 431 16.64 -10.18 8.81
CA TRP A 431 17.94 -9.61 8.48
C TRP A 431 19.10 -10.46 8.94
N LEU A 432 18.86 -11.63 9.55
CA LEU A 432 19.91 -12.45 10.14
C LEU A 432 20.93 -12.94 9.12
N CYS A 433 20.54 -13.03 7.85
CA CYS A 433 21.40 -13.42 6.73
C CYS A 433 21.73 -12.24 5.79
N ALA A 434 21.33 -11.00 6.13
CA ALA A 434 21.60 -9.82 5.31
C ALA A 434 23.05 -9.33 5.45
N ASP A 435 23.57 -8.65 4.42
CA ASP A 435 24.96 -8.16 4.42
C ASP A 435 25.24 -7.07 5.47
N PHE A 436 24.22 -6.30 5.84
CA PHE A 436 24.33 -5.23 6.84
C PHE A 436 24.14 -5.72 8.28
N ARG A 437 24.01 -7.04 8.51
CA ARG A 437 23.80 -7.61 9.86
C ARG A 437 24.97 -7.33 10.80
N THR A 438 26.20 -7.30 10.31
CA THR A 438 27.39 -7.19 11.16
C THR A 438 27.42 -5.87 11.94
N PRO A 439 27.25 -4.69 11.32
CA PRO A 439 27.08 -3.43 12.05
C PRO A 439 25.97 -3.43 13.10
N LEU A 440 24.85 -4.15 12.85
CA LEU A 440 23.76 -4.26 13.82
C LEU A 440 24.16 -5.13 15.02
N LEU A 441 24.69 -6.33 14.77
CA LEU A 441 25.14 -7.24 15.82
C LEU A 441 26.28 -6.63 16.65
N ASP A 442 27.15 -5.82 16.06
CA ASP A 442 28.21 -5.09 16.77
C ASP A 442 27.66 -4.01 17.72
N VAL A 443 26.48 -3.43 17.44
CA VAL A 443 25.81 -2.51 18.36
C VAL A 443 25.12 -3.31 19.46
N LEU A 444 24.38 -4.34 19.06
CA LEU A 444 23.63 -5.17 19.99
C LEU A 444 24.56 -5.84 21.01
N GLY A 445 25.66 -6.44 20.58
CA GLY A 445 26.63 -7.09 21.47
C GLY A 445 27.43 -6.13 22.35
N ALA A 446 27.49 -4.84 22.02
CA ALA A 446 28.26 -3.86 22.80
C ALA A 446 27.43 -3.15 23.87
N GLN A 447 26.15 -2.89 23.62
CA GLN A 447 25.33 -2.00 24.45
C GLN A 447 23.96 -2.55 24.83
N PHE A 448 23.58 -3.72 24.30
CA PHE A 448 22.27 -4.29 24.51
C PHE A 448 22.35 -5.72 25.03
N THR A 449 21.34 -6.08 25.81
CA THR A 449 21.06 -7.46 26.18
C THR A 449 19.88 -7.94 25.36
N LEU A 450 20.06 -9.00 24.58
CA LEU A 450 19.01 -9.61 23.77
C LEU A 450 18.18 -10.56 24.64
N ALA A 451 16.95 -10.18 24.97
CA ALA A 451 16.05 -10.99 25.78
C ALA A 451 15.25 -11.99 24.93
N ILE A 452 14.74 -11.56 23.77
CA ILE A 452 13.93 -12.41 22.88
C ILE A 452 14.32 -12.16 21.43
N LEU A 453 14.48 -13.23 20.67
CA LEU A 453 14.52 -13.24 19.21
C LEU A 453 13.61 -14.36 18.70
N ALA A 454 12.56 -14.01 17.95
CA ALA A 454 11.54 -14.97 17.52
C ALA A 454 11.17 -14.83 16.05
N ARG A 455 10.99 -15.94 15.34
CA ARG A 455 10.39 -16.00 14.00
C ARG A 455 8.90 -15.70 14.10
N ARG A 456 8.39 -14.82 13.24
CA ARG A 456 6.95 -14.51 13.19
C ARG A 456 6.23 -15.41 12.18
N PRO A 457 4.99 -15.87 12.44
CA PRO A 457 4.20 -16.64 11.48
C PRO A 457 3.96 -15.89 10.16
N GLU A 458 3.80 -14.57 10.24
CA GLU A 458 3.61 -13.67 9.10
C GLU A 458 4.90 -13.32 8.36
N GLY A 459 6.05 -13.86 8.81
CA GLY A 459 7.38 -13.52 8.32
C GLY A 459 8.08 -12.42 9.13
N GLY A 460 9.41 -12.41 9.06
CA GLY A 460 10.27 -11.49 9.82
C GLY A 460 10.58 -11.97 11.24
N LEU A 461 10.98 -11.03 12.08
CA LEU A 461 11.50 -11.27 13.43
C LEU A 461 10.79 -10.39 14.46
N ARG A 462 10.63 -10.92 15.67
CA ARG A 462 10.37 -10.13 16.88
C ARG A 462 11.65 -10.07 17.70
N ILE A 463 12.05 -8.87 18.09
CA ILE A 463 13.28 -8.62 18.82
C ILE A 463 12.94 -7.84 20.09
N ARG A 464 13.33 -8.38 21.25
CA ARG A 464 13.23 -7.71 22.54
C ARG A 464 14.63 -7.48 23.12
N LEU A 465 14.95 -6.21 23.37
CA LEU A 465 16.25 -5.76 23.86
C LEU A 465 16.08 -4.93 25.13
N SER A 466 17.09 -4.94 26.00
CA SER A 466 17.32 -3.90 26.99
C SER A 466 18.64 -3.20 26.71
N LYS A 467 18.68 -1.87 26.84
CA LYS A 467 19.91 -1.07 26.73
C LYS A 467 20.71 -1.17 28.02
N THR A 468 21.30 -2.33 28.19
CA THR A 468 22.20 -2.68 29.28
C THR A 468 23.33 -3.50 28.67
N PRO A 469 24.58 -3.29 29.10
CA PRO A 469 25.67 -4.12 28.65
C PRO A 469 25.33 -5.59 28.96
N PRO A 470 25.67 -6.50 28.03
CA PRO A 470 25.30 -7.88 28.20
C PRO A 470 26.00 -8.52 29.39
N GLY A 471 25.21 -9.14 30.27
CA GLY A 471 25.68 -9.93 31.40
C GLY A 471 25.36 -11.41 31.23
N GLU A 472 25.19 -12.12 32.35
CA GLU A 472 24.75 -13.53 32.40
C GLU A 472 23.26 -13.73 32.06
N ALA A 473 22.65 -12.78 31.35
CA ALA A 473 21.26 -12.85 30.96
C ALA A 473 21.01 -14.04 30.00
N LEU A 474 19.78 -14.54 30.03
CA LEU A 474 19.33 -15.59 29.12
C LEU A 474 18.56 -14.96 27.95
N THR A 475 18.82 -15.46 26.75
CA THR A 475 18.12 -15.11 25.51
C THR A 475 17.15 -16.23 25.16
N ILE A 476 15.88 -15.87 24.93
CA ILE A 476 14.85 -16.79 24.43
C ILE A 476 14.83 -16.71 22.90
N LEU A 477 15.12 -17.83 22.25
CA LEU A 477 15.10 -17.97 20.80
C LEU A 477 13.88 -18.81 20.41
N THR A 478 12.95 -18.26 19.62
CA THR A 478 11.76 -18.99 19.18
C THR A 478 11.78 -19.17 17.66
N GLY A 479 12.03 -20.40 17.23
CA GLY A 479 11.99 -20.83 15.84
C GLY A 479 10.59 -21.20 15.36
N PRO A 480 10.48 -21.73 14.13
CA PRO A 480 9.22 -22.25 13.61
C PRO A 480 8.79 -23.56 14.29
N THR A 481 9.74 -24.34 14.80
CA THR A 481 9.50 -25.66 15.39
C THR A 481 9.65 -25.68 16.90
N GLU A 482 10.59 -24.91 17.45
CA GLU A 482 11.02 -25.03 18.85
C GLU A 482 11.36 -23.67 19.49
N THR A 483 11.23 -23.61 20.82
CA THR A 483 11.71 -22.48 21.64
C THR A 483 12.88 -22.95 22.50
N ARG A 484 13.96 -22.17 22.52
CA ARG A 484 15.21 -22.47 23.23
C ARG A 484 15.63 -21.31 24.12
N THR A 485 16.42 -21.60 25.14
CA THR A 485 16.98 -20.60 26.05
C THR A 485 18.48 -20.75 26.10
N ILE A 486 19.21 -19.69 25.77
CA ILE A 486 20.66 -19.71 25.61
C ILE A 486 21.27 -18.52 26.37
N PRO A 487 22.39 -18.70 27.07
CA PRO A 487 23.10 -17.57 27.67
C PRO A 487 23.48 -16.53 26.62
N SER A 488 23.17 -15.26 26.84
CA SER A 488 23.43 -14.18 25.87
C SER A 488 24.91 -14.08 25.49
N HIS A 489 25.82 -14.36 26.43
CA HIS A 489 27.25 -14.35 26.17
C HIS A 489 27.69 -15.43 25.16
N ALA A 490 26.99 -16.57 25.06
CA ALA A 490 27.31 -17.62 24.09
C ALA A 490 27.00 -17.19 22.65
N LEU A 491 26.05 -16.27 22.47
CA LEU A 491 25.73 -15.67 21.17
C LEU A 491 26.67 -14.51 20.81
N GLN A 492 27.39 -13.98 21.80
CA GLN A 492 28.27 -12.83 21.66
C GLN A 492 29.72 -13.30 21.44
N GLY A 493 30.36 -12.79 20.39
CA GLY A 493 31.71 -13.23 20.01
C GLY A 493 31.76 -14.50 19.16
N SER A 494 30.62 -15.18 18.96
CA SER A 494 30.47 -16.22 17.94
C SER A 494 30.18 -15.63 16.56
N HIS A 495 30.34 -16.45 15.52
CA HIS A 495 30.02 -16.05 14.17
C HIS A 495 28.51 -15.71 14.03
N PRO A 496 28.10 -14.65 13.30
CA PRO A 496 26.70 -14.25 13.12
C PRO A 496 25.74 -15.35 12.67
N ALA A 497 26.24 -16.38 11.99
CA ALA A 497 25.45 -17.53 11.55
C ALA A 497 24.81 -18.31 12.71
N ILE A 498 25.33 -18.18 13.95
CA ILE A 498 24.78 -18.89 15.10
C ILE A 498 23.32 -18.50 15.38
N TYR A 499 22.92 -17.26 15.08
CA TYR A 499 21.55 -16.79 15.29
C TYR A 499 20.52 -17.56 14.42
N PRO A 500 20.62 -17.55 13.08
CA PRO A 500 19.67 -18.30 12.25
C PRO A 500 19.81 -19.82 12.44
N LEU A 501 21.02 -20.35 12.65
CA LEU A 501 21.21 -21.79 12.93
C LEU A 501 20.45 -22.21 14.19
N THR A 502 20.53 -21.43 15.25
CA THR A 502 19.90 -21.78 16.53
C THR A 502 18.40 -21.53 16.54
N LEU A 503 17.89 -20.65 15.67
CA LEU A 503 16.46 -20.45 15.48
C LEU A 503 15.83 -21.54 14.63
N ASP A 504 16.49 -21.96 13.54
CA ASP A 504 15.83 -22.71 12.47
C ASP A 504 16.20 -24.20 12.42
N LEU A 505 17.33 -24.61 13.03
CA LEU A 505 17.71 -26.03 13.05
C LEU A 505 16.92 -26.83 14.08
N PRO A 506 16.57 -28.11 13.81
CA PRO A 506 16.15 -29.08 14.82
C PRO A 506 17.21 -29.33 15.90
N THR A 507 16.80 -29.76 17.09
CA THR A 507 17.71 -29.93 18.25
C THR A 507 18.81 -30.94 17.95
N GLU A 508 18.51 -31.99 17.20
CA GLU A 508 19.44 -33.08 16.87
C GLU A 508 20.54 -32.66 15.88
N ILE A 509 20.28 -31.66 15.03
CA ILE A 509 21.30 -31.12 14.13
C ILE A 509 22.10 -30.03 14.85
N LEU A 510 21.45 -29.25 15.71
CA LEU A 510 22.12 -28.24 16.52
C LEU A 510 23.10 -28.87 17.52
N SER A 511 22.80 -30.06 18.06
CA SER A 511 23.71 -30.78 18.96
C SER A 511 25.05 -31.07 18.30
N LEU A 512 25.07 -31.40 17.00
CA LEU A 512 26.32 -31.57 16.24
C LEU A 512 27.20 -30.31 16.23
N ILE A 513 26.58 -29.12 16.24
CA ILE A 513 27.32 -27.85 16.33
C ILE A 513 27.83 -27.63 17.76
N ASN A 514 27.00 -27.90 18.76
CA ASN A 514 27.35 -27.72 20.17
C ASN A 514 28.42 -28.72 20.65
N GLU A 515 28.42 -29.93 20.11
CA GLU A 515 29.37 -31.01 20.41
C GLU A 515 30.68 -30.87 19.62
N GLY A 516 30.70 -30.02 18.60
CA GLY A 516 31.89 -29.70 17.80
C GLY A 516 32.10 -30.58 16.57
N ASP A 517 31.16 -31.47 16.26
CA ASP A 517 31.18 -32.28 15.03
C ASP A 517 30.99 -31.43 13.77
N LEU A 518 30.24 -30.32 13.90
CA LEU A 518 30.13 -29.25 12.93
C LEU A 518 30.67 -27.94 13.51
N ALA A 519 31.67 -27.33 12.86
CA ALA A 519 32.25 -26.08 13.31
C ALA A 519 32.14 -25.00 12.23
N ILE A 520 31.87 -23.76 12.65
CA ILE A 520 31.88 -22.60 11.74
C ILE A 520 33.35 -22.20 11.52
N PRO A 521 33.90 -22.31 10.29
CA PRO A 521 35.30 -22.02 10.04
C PRO A 521 35.55 -20.50 10.07
N SER A 522 36.74 -20.12 10.51
CA SER A 522 37.33 -18.80 10.34
C SER A 522 38.36 -18.83 9.20
N ALA A 523 38.83 -17.66 8.78
CA ALA A 523 39.92 -17.60 7.78
C ALA A 523 41.17 -18.39 8.20
N ALA A 524 41.43 -18.48 9.51
CA ALA A 524 42.55 -19.22 10.08
C ALA A 524 42.29 -20.73 10.23
N THR A 525 41.04 -21.14 10.40
CA THR A 525 40.64 -22.54 10.62
C THR A 525 40.04 -23.21 9.38
N TRP A 526 40.13 -22.56 8.22
CA TRP A 526 39.64 -23.11 6.95
C TRP A 526 40.43 -24.37 6.52
N PRO A 527 39.76 -25.48 6.17
CA PRO A 527 40.42 -26.72 5.78
C PRO A 527 40.90 -26.67 4.32
N THR A 528 41.92 -25.86 4.02
CA THR A 528 42.52 -25.73 2.67
C THR A 528 42.82 -27.04 1.94
N PRO A 529 43.39 -28.10 2.58
CA PRO A 529 43.65 -29.35 1.85
C PRO A 529 42.39 -30.16 1.49
N TRP A 530 41.21 -29.78 1.99
CA TRP A 530 39.96 -30.54 1.86
C TRP A 530 38.85 -29.76 1.13
N GLU A 531 39.21 -28.76 0.31
CA GLU A 531 38.21 -27.92 -0.38
C GLU A 531 37.31 -28.70 -1.35
N ARG A 532 37.83 -29.80 -1.92
CA ARG A 532 37.04 -30.74 -2.73
C ARG A 532 35.94 -31.39 -1.89
N GLU A 533 36.28 -31.85 -0.70
CA GLU A 533 35.37 -32.56 0.21
C GLU A 533 34.36 -31.59 0.84
N VAL A 534 34.77 -30.36 1.14
CA VAL A 534 33.85 -29.28 1.55
C VAL A 534 32.84 -28.99 0.44
N PHE A 535 33.27 -28.98 -0.82
CA PHE A 535 32.36 -28.85 -1.95
C PHE A 535 31.35 -29.99 -2.02
N LEU A 536 31.79 -31.25 -1.88
CA LEU A 536 30.90 -32.41 -1.83
C LEU A 536 29.92 -32.35 -0.65
N PHE A 537 30.40 -31.99 0.55
CA PHE A 537 29.55 -31.80 1.73
C PHE A 537 28.45 -30.77 1.47
N SER A 538 28.77 -29.62 0.86
CA SER A 538 27.77 -28.59 0.53
C SER A 538 26.65 -29.08 -0.42
N ARG A 539 26.87 -30.21 -1.12
CA ARG A 539 25.90 -30.82 -2.04
C ARG A 539 25.06 -31.92 -1.40
N SER A 540 25.41 -32.39 -0.20
CA SER A 540 24.55 -33.26 0.61
C SER A 540 23.27 -32.53 1.05
N SER A 541 22.29 -33.28 1.54
CA SER A 541 21.05 -32.71 2.07
C SER A 541 21.29 -31.85 3.31
N LEU A 542 22.18 -32.26 4.22
CA LEU A 542 22.58 -31.45 5.39
C LEU A 542 23.34 -30.19 4.99
N GLY A 543 24.33 -30.29 4.11
CA GLY A 543 25.07 -29.12 3.62
C GLY A 543 24.16 -28.12 2.89
N ARG A 544 23.17 -28.61 2.13
CA ARG A 544 22.14 -27.75 1.52
C ARG A 544 21.24 -27.07 2.54
N LEU A 545 20.78 -27.80 3.56
CA LEU A 545 19.97 -27.24 4.65
C LEU A 545 20.73 -26.15 5.40
N LEU A 546 21.95 -26.44 5.85
CA LEU A 546 22.79 -25.49 6.58
C LEU A 546 23.05 -24.25 5.72
N TRP A 547 23.38 -24.43 4.44
CA TRP A 547 23.54 -23.33 3.51
C TRP A 547 22.25 -22.52 3.35
N GLN A 548 21.10 -23.17 3.18
CA GLN A 548 19.80 -22.50 3.03
C GLN A 548 19.50 -21.61 4.22
N ILE A 549 19.78 -22.08 5.44
CA ILE A 549 19.56 -21.31 6.68
C ILE A 549 20.51 -20.12 6.74
N VAL A 550 21.83 -20.34 6.66
CA VAL A 550 22.82 -19.26 6.88
C VAL A 550 22.91 -18.25 5.75
N SER A 551 22.51 -18.63 4.54
CA SER A 551 22.49 -17.74 3.38
C SER A 551 21.13 -17.09 3.12
N GLY A 552 20.09 -17.45 3.87
CA GLY A 552 18.73 -16.96 3.64
C GLY A 552 18.16 -17.40 2.28
N GLY A 553 18.52 -18.62 1.83
CA GLY A 553 18.01 -19.20 0.58
C GLY A 553 18.77 -18.81 -0.70
N GLN A 554 19.98 -18.25 -0.60
CA GLN A 554 20.81 -18.01 -1.79
C GLN A 554 21.19 -19.32 -2.49
N PRO A 555 21.40 -19.30 -3.82
CA PRO A 555 21.87 -20.48 -4.53
C PRO A 555 23.22 -20.94 -3.97
N LEU A 556 23.41 -22.26 -3.96
CA LEU A 556 24.66 -22.87 -3.53
C LEU A 556 25.86 -22.30 -4.32
N PRO A 557 26.97 -21.96 -3.64
CA PRO A 557 28.12 -21.36 -4.29
C PRO A 557 28.78 -22.34 -5.28
N ARG A 558 29.35 -21.78 -6.34
CA ARG A 558 30.27 -22.51 -7.22
C ARG A 558 31.56 -22.81 -6.46
N ARG A 559 32.28 -23.88 -6.84
CA ARG A 559 33.51 -24.31 -6.15
C ARG A 559 34.54 -23.18 -5.98
N ALA A 560 34.72 -22.35 -7.01
CA ALA A 560 35.64 -21.20 -6.98
C ALA A 560 35.31 -20.13 -5.92
N LEU A 561 34.03 -19.97 -5.55
CA LEU A 561 33.55 -18.98 -4.58
C LEU A 561 33.16 -19.62 -3.24
N LEU A 562 33.33 -20.93 -3.10
CA LEU A 562 32.85 -21.69 -1.93
C LEU A 562 33.51 -21.19 -0.64
N ARG A 563 34.83 -20.99 -0.66
CA ARG A 563 35.57 -20.52 0.52
C ARG A 563 35.10 -19.16 0.98
N GLU A 564 35.04 -18.19 0.07
CA GLU A 564 34.63 -16.82 0.37
C GLU A 564 33.19 -16.81 0.94
N ASN A 565 32.26 -17.46 0.24
CA ASN A 565 30.86 -17.48 0.62
C ASN A 565 30.61 -18.27 1.92
N ALA A 566 31.32 -19.39 2.14
CA ALA A 566 31.21 -20.18 3.36
C ALA A 566 31.76 -19.42 4.58
N LEU A 567 32.86 -18.69 4.44
CA LEU A 567 33.42 -17.85 5.50
C LEU A 567 32.54 -16.63 5.79
N GLN A 568 31.98 -16.00 4.76
CA GLN A 568 31.12 -14.83 4.92
C GLN A 568 29.76 -15.18 5.55
N GLN A 569 29.13 -16.25 5.08
CA GLN A 569 27.81 -16.68 5.59
C GLN A 569 27.92 -17.60 6.80
N GLY A 570 29.10 -18.18 7.07
CA GLY A 570 29.34 -19.03 8.23
C GLY A 570 28.75 -20.43 8.09
N LEU A 571 28.99 -21.09 6.95
CA LEU A 571 28.55 -22.48 6.74
C LEU A 571 29.27 -23.42 7.73
N PRO A 572 28.55 -24.11 8.63
CA PRO A 572 29.17 -25.11 9.50
C PRO A 572 29.74 -26.25 8.67
N LEU A 573 30.99 -26.61 8.94
CA LEU A 573 31.71 -27.68 8.24
C LEU A 573 31.97 -28.84 9.18
N PRO A 574 31.96 -30.09 8.68
CA PRO A 574 32.28 -31.23 9.49
C PRO A 574 33.76 -31.27 9.90
N ALA A 575 34.04 -31.97 11.00
CA ALA A 575 35.39 -32.19 11.47
C ALA A 575 36.31 -32.80 10.40
N THR A 576 37.62 -32.59 10.56
CA THR A 576 38.62 -32.99 9.56
C THR A 576 38.61 -34.50 9.28
N GLU A 577 38.29 -35.34 10.25
CA GLU A 577 38.19 -36.81 10.06
C GLU A 577 37.03 -37.17 9.12
N THR A 578 35.87 -36.53 9.26
CA THR A 578 34.73 -36.75 8.35
C THR A 578 35.05 -36.27 6.93
N LEU A 579 35.77 -35.16 6.78
CA LEU A 579 36.25 -34.70 5.47
C LEU A 579 37.23 -35.71 4.85
N LYS A 580 38.15 -36.30 5.63
CA LYS A 580 39.04 -37.37 5.14
C LYS A 580 38.27 -38.57 4.62
N ASN A 581 37.17 -38.95 5.28
CA ASN A 581 36.35 -40.08 4.84
C ASN A 581 35.58 -39.76 3.55
N LEU A 582 35.05 -38.54 3.39
CA LEU A 582 34.44 -38.10 2.12
C LEU A 582 35.41 -38.16 0.93
N ARG A 583 36.72 -38.09 1.18
CA ARG A 583 37.72 -38.23 0.12
C ARG A 583 37.68 -39.60 -0.56
N LEU A 584 37.25 -40.64 0.16
CA LEU A 584 37.16 -42.01 -0.33
C LEU A 584 36.12 -42.18 -1.46
N LEU A 585 35.19 -41.22 -1.59
CA LEU A 585 34.25 -41.20 -2.71
C LEU A 585 34.98 -40.89 -4.03
N PRO A 586 34.81 -41.71 -5.08
CA PRO A 586 35.44 -41.47 -6.39
C PRO A 586 34.71 -40.34 -7.12
N TRP A 587 35.32 -39.15 -7.15
CA TRP A 587 34.83 -38.00 -7.91
C TRP A 587 35.96 -37.04 -8.27
N SER A 588 36.09 -36.67 -9.54
CA SER A 588 37.05 -35.67 -10.02
C SER A 588 36.35 -34.50 -10.71
N ASP A 589 37.05 -33.37 -10.85
CA ASP A 589 36.53 -32.23 -11.62
C ASP A 589 36.38 -32.62 -13.10
N GLY A 590 35.14 -32.84 -13.52
CA GLY A 590 34.78 -33.32 -14.86
C GLY A 590 33.78 -34.47 -14.86
N ASP A 591 33.68 -35.22 -13.75
CA ASP A 591 32.71 -36.29 -13.58
C ASP A 591 31.33 -35.73 -13.18
N PRO A 592 30.22 -36.41 -13.54
CA PRO A 592 28.92 -36.08 -12.98
C PRO A 592 28.96 -36.19 -11.45
N LEU A 593 28.39 -35.19 -10.77
CA LEU A 593 28.33 -35.15 -9.31
C LEU A 593 27.68 -36.43 -8.75
N PRO A 594 28.22 -36.99 -7.66
CA PRO A 594 27.55 -38.08 -6.93
C PRO A 594 26.12 -37.67 -6.57
N SER A 595 25.19 -38.63 -6.64
CA SER A 595 23.81 -38.35 -6.26
C SER A 595 23.74 -37.95 -4.77
N THR A 596 22.79 -37.10 -4.42
CA THR A 596 22.62 -36.64 -3.03
C THR A 596 22.47 -37.83 -2.06
N ALA A 597 21.82 -38.91 -2.49
CA ALA A 597 21.65 -40.12 -1.68
C ALA A 597 22.97 -40.81 -1.32
N VAL A 598 23.97 -40.79 -2.21
CA VAL A 598 25.30 -41.37 -1.93
C VAL A 598 26.05 -40.50 -0.92
N LEU A 599 25.98 -39.18 -1.07
CA LEU A 599 26.58 -38.24 -0.12
C LEU A 599 25.95 -38.34 1.27
N ASP A 600 24.62 -38.46 1.32
CA ASP A 600 23.88 -38.56 2.58
C ASP A 600 24.17 -39.89 3.29
N ALA A 601 24.28 -41.01 2.57
CA ALA A 601 24.62 -42.31 3.15
C ALA A 601 26.02 -42.32 3.78
N GLU A 602 26.99 -41.71 3.09
CA GLU A 602 28.35 -41.60 3.61
C GLU A 602 28.40 -40.70 4.86
N LEU A 603 27.70 -39.55 4.83
CA LEU A 603 27.62 -38.65 6.00
C LEU A 603 26.87 -39.29 7.18
N ALA A 604 25.82 -40.06 6.93
CA ALA A 604 25.06 -40.76 7.98
C ALA A 604 25.94 -41.72 8.78
N LEU A 605 26.84 -42.44 8.10
CA LEU A 605 27.77 -43.39 8.72
C LEU A 605 28.68 -42.72 9.75
N TRP A 606 29.12 -41.49 9.48
CA TRP A 606 30.13 -40.79 10.28
C TRP A 606 29.55 -39.80 11.28
N LEU A 607 28.38 -39.20 10.98
CA LEU A 607 27.70 -38.24 11.86
C LEU A 607 26.61 -38.90 12.72
N GLY A 608 26.27 -40.18 12.49
CA GLY A 608 25.30 -40.92 13.29
C GLY A 608 23.83 -40.52 13.08
N THR A 609 23.51 -39.80 12.00
CA THR A 609 22.20 -39.14 11.77
C THR A 609 21.37 -39.76 10.64
N ASP A 610 21.17 -41.09 10.66
CA ASP A 610 20.59 -41.86 9.54
C ASP A 610 19.15 -41.44 9.11
N PRO A 611 18.20 -41.06 10.01
CA PRO A 611 16.87 -40.58 9.59
C PRO A 611 16.74 -39.04 9.48
N LEU A 612 17.75 -38.26 9.87
CA LEU A 612 17.65 -36.78 10.00
C LEU A 612 18.25 -36.00 8.83
N LEU A 613 19.01 -36.66 7.94
CA LEU A 613 19.59 -36.05 6.73
C LEU A 613 18.57 -35.85 5.60
N ARG A 614 17.32 -36.27 5.77
CA ARG A 614 16.20 -35.96 4.86
C ARG A 614 15.12 -35.12 5.56
N PRO A 615 15.45 -33.95 6.14
CA PRO A 615 14.37 -33.10 6.61
C PRO A 615 13.54 -32.69 5.37
N PRO A 616 12.20 -32.58 5.48
CA PRO A 616 11.47 -31.84 4.48
C PRO A 616 12.13 -30.47 4.41
N LEU A 617 12.72 -30.13 3.27
CA LEU A 617 13.24 -28.79 3.02
C LEU A 617 12.16 -27.83 3.50
N PRO A 618 12.47 -26.88 4.41
CA PRO A 618 11.48 -25.88 4.78
C PRO A 618 10.99 -25.31 3.45
N GLN A 619 9.68 -25.47 3.19
CA GLN A 619 9.05 -24.85 2.04
C GLN A 619 9.50 -23.41 2.13
N ALA A 620 10.30 -22.96 1.16
CA ALA A 620 10.79 -21.61 1.13
C ALA A 620 9.55 -20.75 1.37
N GLY A 621 9.45 -20.18 2.58
CA GLY A 621 8.37 -19.26 2.90
C GLY A 621 8.49 -18.25 1.80
N LYS A 622 7.52 -18.24 0.88
CA LYS A 622 7.61 -17.48 -0.36
C LYS A 622 7.97 -16.08 0.10
N SER A 623 9.25 -15.70 -0.05
CA SER A 623 9.59 -14.31 -0.23
C SER A 623 8.73 -13.97 -1.41
N VAL A 624 7.62 -13.28 -1.15
CA VAL A 624 6.69 -12.82 -2.18
C VAL A 624 7.62 -12.29 -3.26
N PRO A 625 7.72 -12.95 -4.43
CA PRO A 625 8.45 -12.37 -5.53
C PRO A 625 7.76 -11.02 -5.67
N LEU A 626 8.52 -9.93 -5.53
CA LEU A 626 8.04 -8.64 -6.00
C LEU A 626 7.36 -8.95 -7.33
N PRO A 627 6.06 -8.62 -7.47
CA PRO A 627 5.43 -8.75 -8.76
C PRO A 627 6.41 -8.08 -9.73
N PRO A 628 6.88 -8.76 -10.79
CA PRO A 628 7.52 -8.01 -11.85
C PRO A 628 6.56 -6.85 -12.13
N PRO A 629 7.04 -5.59 -12.15
CA PRO A 629 6.18 -4.45 -12.44
C PRO A 629 5.37 -4.88 -13.65
N ALA A 630 4.04 -4.87 -13.52
CA ALA A 630 3.16 -5.31 -14.58
C ALA A 630 3.64 -4.55 -15.82
N ALA A 631 4.30 -5.27 -16.72
CA ALA A 631 4.76 -4.74 -17.98
C ALA A 631 3.49 -4.62 -18.82
N GLY A 632 2.62 -3.67 -18.43
CA GLY A 632 1.72 -3.04 -19.36
C GLY A 632 2.63 -2.46 -20.42
N SER A 633 2.62 -3.10 -21.57
CA SER A 633 3.37 -2.73 -22.76
C SER A 633 3.28 -1.22 -22.97
N ALA A 634 4.31 -0.50 -22.54
CA ALA A 634 4.47 0.94 -22.74
C ALA A 634 4.60 1.31 -24.24
N ASN A 635 4.59 0.31 -25.13
CA ASN A 635 4.81 0.46 -26.57
C ASN A 635 3.60 0.03 -27.41
N SER A 636 2.40 -0.14 -26.85
CA SER A 636 1.25 -0.49 -27.70
C SER A 636 0.87 0.69 -28.63
N PRO A 637 0.74 0.49 -29.95
CA PRO A 637 0.18 1.49 -30.86
C PRO A 637 -1.28 1.84 -30.49
N ASP A 638 -2.04 0.88 -29.94
CA ASP A 638 -3.43 1.05 -29.54
C ASP A 638 -3.61 2.16 -28.50
N LEU A 639 -2.67 2.28 -27.56
CA LEU A 639 -2.74 3.30 -26.51
C LEU A 639 -2.57 4.72 -27.06
N ALA A 640 -1.74 4.89 -28.10
CA ALA A 640 -1.53 6.19 -28.74
C ALA A 640 -2.78 6.63 -29.50
N GLU A 641 -3.45 5.71 -30.20
CA GLU A 641 -4.72 5.99 -30.90
C GLU A 641 -5.84 6.34 -29.92
N GLU A 642 -5.92 5.64 -28.78
CA GLU A 642 -6.91 5.97 -27.74
C GLU A 642 -6.66 7.33 -27.09
N LEU A 643 -5.40 7.69 -26.82
CA LEU A 643 -5.05 9.03 -26.35
C LEU A 643 -5.46 10.10 -27.36
N ILE A 644 -5.17 9.88 -28.65
CA ILE A 644 -5.56 10.82 -29.71
C ILE A 644 -7.08 11.00 -29.73
N ARG A 645 -7.83 9.91 -29.65
CA ARG A 645 -9.31 9.93 -29.66
C ARG A 645 -9.88 10.66 -28.44
N ASP A 646 -9.30 10.49 -27.26
CA ASP A 646 -9.85 11.06 -26.02
C ASP A 646 -9.53 12.57 -25.86
N ILE A 647 -8.37 13.02 -26.34
CA ILE A 647 -7.90 14.41 -26.11
C ILE A 647 -8.29 15.33 -27.26
N PHE A 648 -8.25 14.84 -28.50
CA PHE A 648 -8.50 15.64 -29.70
C PHE A 648 -9.89 15.39 -30.28
N VAL A 649 -10.88 15.10 -29.42
CA VAL A 649 -12.30 14.89 -29.81
C VAL A 649 -12.83 16.06 -30.63
N ASP A 650 -12.47 17.28 -30.24
CA ASP A 650 -12.90 18.53 -30.90
C ASP A 650 -12.03 18.89 -32.13
N GLY A 651 -11.08 18.03 -32.50
CA GLY A 651 -10.13 18.25 -33.58
C GLY A 651 -8.88 19.04 -33.16
N LEU A 652 -7.95 19.21 -34.11
CA LEU A 652 -6.74 20.01 -33.91
C LEU A 652 -7.03 21.51 -34.19
N PRO A 653 -6.51 22.43 -33.36
CA PRO A 653 -6.71 23.87 -33.56
C PRO A 653 -6.10 24.32 -34.90
N ARG A 654 -6.92 24.97 -35.74
CA ARG A 654 -6.48 25.46 -37.05
C ARG A 654 -6.11 26.93 -36.98
N PHE A 655 -4.81 27.19 -36.99
CA PHE A 655 -4.28 28.53 -37.03
C PHE A 655 -3.91 28.93 -38.48
N PRO A 656 -4.20 30.18 -38.91
CA PRO A 656 -4.84 31.28 -38.17
C PRO A 656 -6.38 31.33 -38.28
N GLU A 657 -7.01 30.57 -39.18
CA GLU A 657 -8.40 30.79 -39.60
C GLU A 657 -9.42 30.68 -38.47
N GLN A 658 -9.26 29.72 -37.56
CA GLN A 658 -10.17 29.49 -36.45
C GLN A 658 -10.19 30.66 -35.45
N TYR A 659 -9.08 31.39 -35.36
CA TYR A 659 -8.91 32.49 -34.42
C TYR A 659 -9.33 33.84 -35.02
N LEU A 660 -9.64 33.88 -36.32
CA LEU A 660 -10.13 35.08 -37.02
C LEU A 660 -11.66 35.19 -37.02
N TYR A 661 -12.41 34.14 -36.62
CA TYR A 661 -13.88 34.12 -36.67
C TYR A 661 -14.55 35.22 -35.84
N ASP A 662 -13.96 35.63 -34.72
CA ASP A 662 -14.50 36.65 -33.83
C ASP A 662 -14.25 38.09 -34.36
N HIS A 663 -13.48 38.25 -35.43
CA HIS A 663 -13.05 39.55 -35.93
C HIS A 663 -13.75 39.89 -37.25
N TYR A 664 -14.43 41.05 -37.29
CA TYR A 664 -15.19 41.47 -38.46
C TYR A 664 -14.27 41.97 -39.59
N ARG A 665 -14.07 41.12 -40.62
CA ARG A 665 -13.32 41.41 -41.87
C ARG A 665 -11.94 42.07 -41.65
N PRO A 666 -11.01 41.41 -40.94
CA PRO A 666 -9.65 41.91 -40.83
C PRO A 666 -8.97 41.98 -42.21
N LYS A 667 -8.12 42.99 -42.41
CA LYS A 667 -7.28 43.07 -43.61
C LYS A 667 -6.16 42.05 -43.47
N LEU A 668 -6.11 41.08 -44.37
CA LEU A 668 -5.13 39.99 -44.35
C LEU A 668 -4.01 40.22 -45.36
N GLN A 669 -2.81 39.81 -44.99
CA GLN A 669 -1.63 39.69 -45.85
C GLN A 669 -1.38 38.21 -46.13
N GLU A 670 -1.25 37.86 -47.41
CA GLU A 670 -0.98 36.50 -47.86
C GLU A 670 0.53 36.26 -48.01
N PHE A 671 0.99 35.13 -47.49
CA PHE A 671 2.36 34.65 -47.58
C PHE A 671 2.38 33.31 -48.32
N ALA A 672 3.21 33.22 -49.36
CA ALA A 672 3.50 31.98 -50.05
C ALA A 672 4.80 31.38 -49.50
N ILE A 673 4.74 30.14 -48.99
CA ILE A 673 5.84 29.48 -48.29
C ILE A 673 6.03 28.04 -48.79
N ALA A 674 7.24 27.49 -48.62
CA ALA A 674 7.57 26.12 -49.02
C ALA A 674 8.08 25.29 -47.82
N GLY A 675 7.21 25.05 -46.85
CA GLY A 675 7.48 24.22 -45.67
C GLY A 675 7.75 25.02 -44.39
N PRO A 676 8.19 24.34 -43.31
CA PRO A 676 8.35 24.96 -42.00
C PRO A 676 9.45 26.02 -42.02
N LEU A 677 9.11 27.23 -41.57
CA LEU A 677 10.01 28.37 -41.55
C LEU A 677 10.86 28.39 -40.27
N VAL A 678 12.09 28.90 -40.37
CA VAL A 678 12.98 29.16 -39.24
C VAL A 678 13.37 30.64 -39.23
N ILE A 679 13.40 31.25 -38.05
CA ILE A 679 13.84 32.64 -37.88
C ILE A 679 15.36 32.70 -38.08
N GLY A 680 15.81 33.50 -39.04
CA GLY A 680 17.22 33.78 -39.28
C GLY A 680 17.64 35.12 -38.66
N ASP A 681 17.82 36.14 -39.49
CA ASP A 681 18.33 37.44 -39.08
C ASP A 681 17.22 38.40 -38.62
N GLU A 682 17.52 39.21 -37.59
CA GLU A 682 16.66 40.29 -37.11
C GLU A 682 17.36 41.65 -37.28
N PHE A 683 16.72 42.58 -38.00
CA PHE A 683 17.24 43.94 -38.21
C PHE A 683 16.10 44.97 -38.20
N PHE A 684 16.09 45.88 -37.22
CA PHE A 684 15.10 46.97 -37.09
C PHE A 684 13.63 46.50 -37.21
N GLU A 685 13.23 45.55 -36.36
CA GLU A 685 11.88 44.94 -36.34
C GLU A 685 11.49 44.17 -37.61
N ARG A 686 12.40 44.03 -38.58
CA ARG A 686 12.26 43.12 -39.70
C ARG A 686 12.99 41.83 -39.40
N LEU A 687 12.27 40.72 -39.51
CA LEU A 687 12.82 39.39 -39.36
C LEU A 687 12.83 38.70 -40.72
N THR A 688 13.94 38.05 -41.03
CA THR A 688 14.08 37.21 -42.21
C THR A 688 13.83 35.77 -41.81
N LEU A 689 12.77 35.18 -42.34
CA LEU A 689 12.43 33.77 -42.17
C LEU A 689 12.99 32.96 -43.35
N TYR A 690 13.55 31.80 -43.09
CA TYR A 690 14.06 30.90 -44.12
C TYR A 690 13.21 29.63 -44.19
N ASP A 691 12.86 29.22 -45.40
CA ASP A 691 12.31 27.88 -45.66
C ASP A 691 13.44 26.83 -45.75
N PRO A 692 13.12 25.52 -45.79
CA PRO A 692 14.13 24.46 -45.96
C PRO A 692 14.90 24.50 -47.28
N GLN A 693 14.44 25.28 -48.27
CA GLN A 693 15.06 25.48 -49.57
C GLN A 693 15.99 26.72 -49.59
N GLY A 694 16.06 27.46 -48.48
CA GLY A 694 16.85 28.68 -48.33
C GLY A 694 16.18 29.95 -48.88
N THR A 695 14.89 29.90 -49.23
CA THR A 695 14.12 31.08 -49.65
C THR A 695 13.84 31.97 -48.45
N ALA A 696 14.15 33.25 -48.58
CA ALA A 696 13.92 34.26 -47.54
C ALA A 696 12.53 34.89 -47.66
N VAL A 697 11.81 34.98 -46.54
CA VAL A 697 10.56 35.74 -46.38
C VAL A 697 10.79 36.81 -45.32
N GLU A 698 10.73 38.09 -45.72
CA GLU A 698 10.87 39.22 -44.80
C GLU A 698 9.52 39.61 -44.20
N VAL A 699 9.49 39.79 -42.88
CA VAL A 699 8.28 40.12 -42.14
C VAL A 699 8.55 41.21 -41.12
N GLU A 700 7.57 42.08 -40.89
CA GLU A 700 7.65 43.13 -39.87
C GLU A 700 6.97 42.65 -38.58
N GLY A 701 7.71 42.72 -37.47
CA GLY A 701 7.25 42.34 -36.15
C GLY A 701 7.53 40.89 -35.77
N ARG A 702 7.88 40.67 -34.49
CA ARG A 702 8.20 39.35 -33.93
C ARG A 702 6.98 38.45 -33.84
N GLU A 703 5.83 39.03 -33.54
CA GLU A 703 4.53 38.36 -33.47
C GLU A 703 4.11 37.79 -34.83
N THR A 704 4.25 38.56 -35.92
CA THR A 704 4.00 38.10 -37.28
C THR A 704 4.97 37.00 -37.68
N ALA A 705 6.26 37.17 -37.36
CA ALA A 705 7.29 36.15 -37.61
C ALA A 705 6.98 34.83 -36.89
N ARG A 706 6.62 34.91 -35.61
CA ARG A 706 6.28 33.75 -34.79
C ARG A 706 4.99 33.08 -35.25
N ALA A 707 3.97 33.86 -35.61
CA ALA A 707 2.73 33.36 -36.18
C ALA A 707 2.99 32.59 -37.48
N LEU A 708 3.86 33.10 -38.37
CA LEU A 708 4.22 32.41 -39.61
C LEU A 708 5.00 31.11 -39.37
N VAL A 709 5.96 31.12 -38.45
CA VAL A 709 6.71 29.90 -38.08
C VAL A 709 5.74 28.81 -37.58
N LEU A 710 4.83 29.15 -36.66
CA LEU A 710 3.87 28.18 -36.14
C LEU A 710 2.86 27.72 -37.21
N ALA A 711 2.33 28.64 -38.02
CA ALA A 711 1.40 28.32 -39.10
C ALA A 711 2.06 27.45 -40.20
N SER A 712 3.37 27.59 -40.42
CA SER A 712 4.10 26.80 -41.43
C SER A 712 4.31 25.33 -41.06
N CYS A 713 4.10 24.97 -39.78
CA CYS A 713 4.36 23.62 -39.27
C CYS A 713 3.37 22.56 -39.78
N ASP A 714 2.19 22.95 -40.24
CA ASP A 714 1.17 22.02 -40.75
C ASP A 714 1.31 21.71 -42.25
N GLY A 715 2.36 22.22 -42.89
CA GLY A 715 2.71 21.94 -44.29
C GLY A 715 1.93 22.76 -45.33
N ARG A 716 1.16 23.79 -44.92
CA ARG A 716 0.50 24.69 -45.88
C ARG A 716 1.49 25.53 -46.67
N THR A 717 1.13 25.82 -47.92
CA THR A 717 1.92 26.67 -48.83
C THR A 717 1.41 28.11 -48.89
N HIS A 718 0.21 28.38 -48.36
CA HIS A 718 -0.40 29.70 -48.33
C HIS A 718 -0.94 29.98 -46.93
N ILE A 719 -0.49 31.07 -46.32
CA ILE A 719 -0.93 31.50 -44.99
C ILE A 719 -1.38 32.95 -45.07
N ALA A 720 -2.55 33.26 -44.51
CA ALA A 720 -3.08 34.62 -44.46
C ALA A 720 -3.14 35.11 -43.01
N LEU A 721 -2.36 36.15 -42.68
CA LEU A 721 -2.34 36.76 -41.34
C LEU A 721 -2.84 38.19 -41.37
N PRO A 722 -3.38 38.73 -40.26
CA PRO A 722 -3.75 40.13 -40.17
C PRO A 722 -2.58 41.09 -40.41
N CYS A 723 -2.83 42.18 -41.14
CA CYS A 723 -1.87 43.29 -41.22
C CYS A 723 -1.74 44.04 -39.88
N ASP A 724 -2.74 43.92 -39.00
CA ASP A 724 -2.71 44.51 -37.68
C ASP A 724 -1.89 43.62 -36.73
N ARG A 725 -0.80 44.19 -36.21
CA ARG A 725 0.13 43.52 -35.31
C ARG A 725 -0.51 43.15 -33.97
N GLN A 726 -1.38 44.00 -33.43
CA GLN A 726 -2.07 43.71 -32.16
C GLN A 726 -3.06 42.55 -32.32
N LEU A 727 -3.77 42.54 -33.45
CA LEU A 727 -4.66 41.43 -33.76
C LEU A 727 -3.89 40.12 -33.98
N THR A 728 -2.76 40.17 -34.68
CA THR A 728 -1.88 39.00 -34.86
C THR A 728 -1.33 38.47 -33.54
N GLU A 729 -0.97 39.35 -32.61
CA GLU A 729 -0.54 38.99 -31.26
C GLU A 729 -1.68 38.33 -30.45
N GLU A 730 -2.89 38.90 -30.48
CA GLU A 730 -4.05 38.36 -29.75
C GLU A 730 -4.43 36.94 -30.22
N ILE A 731 -4.52 36.72 -31.53
CA ILE A 731 -4.85 35.39 -32.08
C ILE A 731 -3.73 34.38 -31.82
N LEU A 732 -2.47 34.83 -31.80
CA LEU A 732 -1.31 34.00 -31.51
C LEU A 732 -1.30 33.55 -30.04
N GLU A 733 -1.59 34.44 -29.10
CA GLU A 733 -1.68 34.10 -27.67
C GLU A 733 -2.80 33.10 -27.38
N ARG A 734 -3.97 33.27 -28.01
CA ARG A 734 -5.07 32.32 -27.92
C ARG A 734 -4.66 30.93 -28.44
N TYR A 735 -4.04 30.87 -29.62
CA TYR A 735 -3.54 29.62 -30.19
C TYR A 735 -2.51 28.91 -29.31
N LEU A 736 -1.52 29.67 -28.78
CA LEU A 736 -0.52 29.12 -27.86
C LEU A 736 -1.15 28.61 -26.56
N THR A 737 -2.19 29.28 -26.06
CA THR A 737 -2.93 28.85 -24.86
C THR A 737 -3.65 27.53 -25.10
N ASP A 738 -4.31 27.38 -26.25
CA ASP A 738 -4.99 26.14 -26.62
C ASP A 738 -3.98 24.98 -26.77
N LEU A 739 -2.85 25.20 -27.44
CA LEU A 739 -1.79 24.19 -27.56
C LEU A 739 -1.23 23.79 -26.19
N ARG A 740 -1.01 24.73 -25.26
CA ARG A 740 -0.56 24.41 -23.89
C ARG A 740 -1.60 23.61 -23.11
N ASN A 741 -2.88 23.92 -23.29
CA ASN A 741 -3.97 23.18 -22.66
C ASN A 741 -4.07 21.75 -23.20
N LEU A 742 -3.95 21.58 -24.53
CA LEU A 742 -3.91 20.26 -25.19
C LEU A 742 -2.70 19.45 -24.74
N HIS A 743 -1.51 20.04 -24.68
CA HIS A 743 -0.31 19.36 -24.20
C HIS A 743 -0.44 18.94 -22.74
N ARG A 744 -0.98 19.81 -21.87
CA ARG A 744 -1.26 19.47 -20.48
C ARG A 744 -2.25 18.31 -20.37
N ALA A 745 -3.34 18.34 -21.15
CA ALA A 745 -4.32 17.26 -21.19
C ALA A 745 -3.68 15.94 -21.68
N LEU A 746 -2.82 16.00 -22.70
CA LEU A 746 -2.10 14.84 -23.22
C LEU A 746 -1.16 14.21 -22.20
N VAL A 747 -0.33 15.02 -21.56
CA VAL A 747 0.56 14.55 -20.49
C VAL A 747 -0.29 13.93 -19.36
N GLN A 748 -1.34 14.62 -18.90
CA GLN A 748 -2.20 14.11 -17.84
C GLN A 748 -2.85 12.76 -18.21
N GLN A 749 -3.38 12.60 -19.41
CA GLN A 749 -3.99 11.34 -19.86
C GLN A 749 -2.97 10.23 -20.07
N ALA A 750 -1.78 10.53 -20.59
CA ALA A 750 -0.70 9.56 -20.69
C ALA A 750 -0.29 9.05 -19.30
N HIS A 751 -0.17 9.95 -18.31
CA HIS A 751 0.16 9.58 -16.93
C HIS A 751 -0.99 8.86 -16.22
N ARG A 752 -2.26 9.09 -16.57
CA ARG A 752 -3.39 8.28 -16.05
C ARG A 752 -3.27 6.82 -16.47
N ARG A 753 -2.79 6.56 -17.68
CA ARG A 753 -2.77 5.23 -18.29
C ARG A 753 -1.45 4.49 -18.11
N ILE A 754 -0.34 5.19 -17.93
CA ILE A 754 1.01 4.62 -17.77
C ILE A 754 1.54 4.96 -16.37
N ALA A 755 1.84 3.93 -15.58
CA ALA A 755 2.31 4.10 -14.20
C ALA A 755 3.78 4.58 -14.10
N GLU A 756 4.62 4.29 -15.10
CA GLU A 756 6.02 4.72 -15.12
C GLU A 756 6.14 6.14 -15.73
N PRO A 757 6.62 7.15 -14.97
CA PRO A 757 6.62 8.54 -15.44
C PRO A 757 7.43 8.78 -16.72
N ARG A 758 8.55 8.06 -16.88
CA ARG A 758 9.39 8.16 -18.09
C ARG A 758 8.69 7.64 -19.32
N ALA A 759 8.03 6.49 -19.19
CA ALA A 759 7.28 5.89 -20.28
C ALA A 759 6.05 6.73 -20.66
N ALA A 760 5.37 7.33 -19.68
CA ALA A 760 4.25 8.24 -19.90
C ALA A 760 4.68 9.51 -20.64
N ASN A 761 5.78 10.15 -20.24
CA ASN A 761 6.34 11.31 -20.94
C ASN A 761 6.76 10.96 -22.37
N ALA A 762 7.47 9.84 -22.56
CA ALA A 762 7.84 9.37 -23.89
C ALA A 762 6.62 9.09 -24.78
N MET A 763 5.52 8.57 -24.20
CA MET A 763 4.26 8.38 -24.91
C MET A 763 3.62 9.71 -25.30
N ALA A 764 3.56 10.69 -24.39
CA ALA A 764 3.01 12.01 -24.67
C ALA A 764 3.82 12.73 -25.76
N GLU A 765 5.15 12.71 -25.68
CA GLU A 765 6.05 13.24 -26.70
C GLU A 765 5.84 12.56 -28.05
N ARG A 766 5.71 11.22 -28.06
CA ARG A 766 5.45 10.45 -29.28
C ARG A 766 4.10 10.80 -29.92
N VAL A 767 3.05 10.93 -29.13
CA VAL A 767 1.72 11.34 -29.62
C VAL A 767 1.78 12.77 -30.15
N TRP A 768 2.40 13.70 -29.43
CA TRP A 768 2.54 15.09 -29.86
C TRP A 768 3.30 15.21 -31.19
N ALA A 769 4.42 14.49 -31.33
CA ALA A 769 5.23 14.47 -32.54
C ALA A 769 4.54 13.80 -33.75
N SER A 770 3.50 12.99 -33.51
CA SER A 770 2.74 12.32 -34.58
C SER A 770 1.64 13.20 -35.19
N LEU A 771 1.33 14.34 -34.57
CA LEU A 771 0.24 15.23 -34.98
C LEU A 771 0.78 16.39 -35.83
N PRO A 772 -0.01 16.90 -36.81
CA PRO A 772 0.36 18.07 -37.62
C PRO A 772 0.19 19.37 -36.84
N ILE A 773 0.91 19.51 -35.72
CA ILE A 773 0.95 20.68 -34.84
C ILE A 773 2.41 21.08 -34.56
N PRO A 774 2.68 22.33 -34.13
CA PRO A 774 4.03 22.77 -33.84
C PRO A 774 4.72 21.91 -32.77
N ALA A 775 6.03 21.68 -32.93
CA ALA A 775 6.85 21.03 -31.90
C ALA A 775 6.77 21.79 -30.57
N TRP A 776 6.80 21.06 -29.45
CA TRP A 776 6.61 21.65 -28.12
C TRP A 776 7.60 22.78 -27.81
N ASP A 777 8.84 22.66 -28.27
CA ASP A 777 9.91 23.66 -28.13
C ASP A 777 9.55 25.03 -28.75
N LEU A 778 8.65 25.07 -29.74
CA LEU A 778 8.18 26.32 -30.36
C LEU A 778 7.00 26.96 -29.58
N VAL A 779 6.26 26.15 -28.82
CA VAL A 779 5.06 26.55 -28.06
C VAL A 779 5.43 27.08 -26.66
N ALA A 780 6.40 26.43 -26.02
CA ALA A 780 6.94 26.77 -24.70
C ALA A 780 8.47 26.93 -24.77
N PRO A 781 8.98 28.02 -25.39
CA PRO A 781 10.41 28.31 -25.46
C PRO A 781 11.02 28.67 -24.11
#